data_AF-A0A0A1D560-F1
#
_entry.id   AF-A0A0A1D560-F1
#
_cell.length_a   1.000
_cell.length_b   1.000
_cell.length_c   1.000
_cell.angle_alpha   90.00
_cell.angle_beta   90.00
_cell.angle_gamma   90.00
#
_symmetry.space_group_name_H-M   'P 1'
#
loop_
_entity.id
_entity.type
_entity.pdbx_description
1 polymer ?
#
loop_
_entity_poly.entity_id
_entity_poly.type
_entity_poly.pdbx_seq_one_letter_code
_entity_poly.pdbx_strand_id
1 'polypeptide(L)'
;MTSNNFIKAGLGATLAFGLAVAPLAISPALANDGPAPTETTAAASTDAAAIEGSTAESAPGAAPTDTAPLAAPLAAAGPSPHVLINEAYLNGGSAGATHKDKFVELYNPTAADISLDGWSLQYRSATGTAAPTGLTALSGTINANGYYLIMGNSNGDTGLKLPPTDADSSGFAFSGSTGTLFLSNQASRLPADLAVGSLVGTANIVDMLGYGASNTFEVAAAAKPSAPISLNRTNFADTDNNAADFSTAAPTPTGTKGAGEAPEPPGDAGNKTIAEIQGEGAKSPLDGTTVTTKGKVTAAYPTGGFNGYFLQTPGTGGDLDMATHKSSDGVFVYSPATVATVKVGDYVEVTGLVKEFGGPDTTTTEIDVPAGGMTQLDEAAAEVKAAVVNVPETMELRETLEGMLVAPEGQFTITDNYSLNQYGEIGLAVGENVLLQPTSVGAVGTDAHAAQLAENAAMGIKLDDGASTNFFNVQDSPLPWLSAEAPMRLGSSSEFMAPVIFDNRNNSYKFQPLEALTPTNAGTVQPIAFGNNRVTAPGDVGGDLKVASFNVQNYFIETGDKNSSCQFYNDREGNPIAVRSGCDQRGAANAKNLKRQQDKIVAGINESGADVLSLEEIENSIKFGTDRDAALSTLVDALNVAAPGVWDYVRSPELRPAASVEDVIRTAFIYKLAVAEPVGVSVILDDPAYTGIARQPLAQAFQLAGDADSAKVILIANHFKSKGSAATPGDTDQGQGNSNLARTAQAAALVKFSSELQSAQGTDKVLLMGDFNAYSYEDPMTVMADAGYVDQGAKTGKHS
;
A
#
# COMPACT_ATOMS: atom_id res chain seq x y z
N MET A 1 18.37 6.37 -0.10
CA MET A 1 19.19 7.18 -1.02
C MET A 1 20.48 7.49 -0.30
N THR A 2 21.51 6.71 -0.58
CA THR A 2 22.83 6.78 0.04
C THR A 2 23.82 6.94 -1.09
N SER A 3 24.69 7.94 -0.97
CA SER A 3 25.68 8.31 -1.96
C SER A 3 26.85 7.31 -1.92
N ASN A 4 27.15 6.64 -3.02
CA ASN A 4 28.38 5.83 -3.17
C ASN A 4 29.50 6.73 -3.69
N ASN A 5 30.75 6.42 -3.35
CA ASN A 5 31.92 7.25 -3.67
C ASN A 5 33.05 6.37 -4.21
N PHE A 6 33.57 6.67 -5.40
CA PHE A 6 34.50 5.80 -6.14
C PHE A 6 35.82 6.51 -6.47
N ILE A 7 36.98 5.92 -6.12
CA ILE A 7 38.35 6.48 -6.32
C ILE A 7 39.20 5.60 -7.23
N LYS A 8 39.89 6.16 -8.23
CA LYS A 8 40.76 5.39 -9.13
C LYS A 8 42.12 5.05 -8.48
N ALA A 9 42.52 3.78 -8.49
CA ALA A 9 43.83 3.36 -7.98
C ALA A 9 44.94 3.60 -9.03
N GLY A 10 45.85 4.54 -8.79
CA GLY A 10 47.00 4.80 -9.67
C GLY A 10 48.14 3.78 -9.52
N LEU A 11 48.74 3.35 -10.63
CA LEU A 11 50.02 2.61 -10.65
C LEU A 11 51.17 3.56 -10.21
N GLY A 12 51.43 3.68 -8.91
CA GLY A 12 52.64 4.38 -8.45
C GLY A 12 52.68 4.90 -7.02
N ALA A 13 51.58 4.89 -6.26
CA ALA A 13 51.57 5.39 -4.89
C ALA A 13 51.33 4.26 -3.89
N THR A 14 52.40 3.58 -3.49
CA THR A 14 52.50 2.97 -2.16
C THR A 14 52.65 4.09 -1.12
N LEU A 15 51.66 4.97 -1.01
CA LEU A 15 51.45 5.82 0.15
C LEU A 15 50.06 5.51 0.68
N ALA A 16 50.02 5.03 1.91
CA ALA A 16 48.80 4.71 2.63
C ALA A 16 47.90 5.96 2.72
N PHE A 17 46.88 6.03 1.86
CA PHE A 17 45.74 6.91 2.08
C PHE A 17 44.87 6.28 3.17
N GLY A 18 45.07 6.70 4.41
CA GLY A 18 44.08 6.52 5.47
C GLY A 18 42.96 7.54 5.27
N LEU A 19 41.96 7.21 4.45
CA LEU A 19 40.68 7.92 4.45
C LEU A 19 39.74 7.20 5.40
N ALA A 20 39.26 7.89 6.42
CA ALA A 20 38.11 7.46 7.20
C ALA A 20 36.83 7.99 6.54
N VAL A 21 35.71 7.30 6.70
CA VAL A 21 34.41 7.71 6.13
C VAL A 21 33.39 7.68 7.27
N ALA A 22 32.61 8.75 7.40
CA ALA A 22 31.61 8.90 8.44
C ALA A 22 30.26 9.29 7.83
N PRO A 23 29.13 8.83 8.40
CA PRO A 23 27.81 9.23 7.94
C PRO A 23 27.56 10.72 8.25
N LEU A 24 26.82 11.41 7.38
CA LEU A 24 26.28 12.73 7.68
C LEU A 24 25.27 12.63 8.84
N ALA A 25 25.48 13.43 9.88
CA ALA A 25 24.53 13.62 10.97
C ALA A 25 23.78 14.92 10.72
N ILE A 26 22.53 14.84 10.25
CA ILE A 26 21.67 16.01 10.05
C ILE A 26 20.68 16.08 11.21
N SER A 27 20.79 17.07 12.10
CA SER A 27 19.78 17.32 13.13
C SER A 27 18.46 17.76 12.48
N PRO A 28 17.29 17.32 12.97
CA PRO A 28 16.05 17.93 12.54
C PRO A 28 16.00 19.37 13.04
N ALA A 29 15.81 20.34 12.14
CA ALA A 29 15.31 21.64 12.54
C ALA A 29 13.90 21.42 13.14
N LEU A 30 13.75 21.62 14.44
CA LEU A 30 12.43 21.74 15.05
C LEU A 30 11.79 22.98 14.42
N ALA A 31 10.73 22.77 13.63
CA ALA A 31 9.89 23.87 13.20
C ALA A 31 9.24 24.44 14.46
N ASN A 32 9.77 25.58 14.93
CA ASN A 32 9.21 26.31 16.04
C ASN A 32 7.94 27.01 15.53
N ASP A 33 6.83 26.27 15.47
CA ASP A 33 5.50 26.86 15.30
C ASP A 33 5.08 27.45 16.66
N GLY A 34 5.68 28.59 17.01
CA GLY A 34 5.15 29.44 18.07
C GLY A 34 3.79 30.00 17.64
N PRO A 35 2.78 30.04 18.53
CA PRO A 35 1.48 30.60 18.17
C PRO A 35 1.62 32.11 17.94
N ALA A 36 1.34 32.58 16.74
CA ALA A 36 1.22 34.00 16.44
C ALA A 36 -0.11 34.56 16.98
N PRO A 37 -0.16 35.84 17.39
CA PRO A 37 -1.23 36.39 18.21
C PRO A 37 -2.53 36.58 17.44
N THR A 38 -3.65 36.41 18.15
CA THR A 38 -5.01 36.67 17.67
C THR A 38 -5.21 38.15 17.36
N GLU A 39 -5.25 38.52 16.08
CA GLU A 39 -5.80 39.81 15.67
C GLU A 39 -7.33 39.75 15.61
N THR A 40 -7.93 40.60 16.42
CA THR A 40 -9.36 40.85 16.50
C THR A 40 -9.78 41.72 15.31
N THR A 41 -10.70 41.24 14.47
CA THR A 41 -11.42 42.12 13.54
C THR A 41 -12.91 42.10 13.84
N ALA A 42 -13.42 43.29 14.16
CA ALA A 42 -14.81 43.56 14.47
C ALA A 42 -15.63 43.74 13.19
N ALA A 43 -16.83 43.14 13.24
CA ALA A 43 -18.10 43.44 12.56
C ALA A 43 -18.16 44.39 11.36
N ALA A 44 -18.90 43.95 10.33
CA ALA A 44 -19.89 44.79 9.65
C ALA A 44 -21.13 43.94 9.26
N SER A 45 -22.26 44.26 9.90
CA SER A 45 -23.60 43.78 9.59
C SER A 45 -24.19 44.52 8.39
N THR A 46 -25.07 43.86 7.63
CA THR A 46 -26.19 44.55 6.97
C THR A 46 -27.47 43.75 7.16
N ASP A 47 -28.42 44.39 7.86
CA ASP A 47 -29.81 43.99 8.06
C ASP A 47 -30.66 44.20 6.81
N ALA A 48 -31.68 43.35 6.66
CA ALA A 48 -33.08 43.72 6.39
C ALA A 48 -33.90 42.43 6.20
N ALA A 49 -35.15 42.26 6.60
CA ALA A 49 -36.08 42.94 7.50
C ALA A 49 -37.34 42.03 7.45
N ALA A 50 -37.90 41.70 8.60
CA ALA A 50 -39.16 40.96 8.72
C ALA A 50 -40.35 41.93 8.73
N ILE A 51 -41.53 41.51 8.24
CA ILE A 51 -42.83 42.03 8.71
C ILE A 51 -43.89 40.89 8.73
N GLU A 52 -44.34 40.57 9.95
CA GLU A 52 -45.70 40.34 10.48
C GLU A 52 -46.74 39.45 9.74
N GLY A 53 -47.60 38.67 10.41
CA GLY A 53 -47.86 38.51 11.84
C GLY A 53 -49.11 37.64 12.14
N SER A 54 -49.25 37.29 13.44
CA SER A 54 -50.48 37.10 14.26
C SER A 54 -51.59 36.13 13.79
N THR A 55 -51.64 34.90 14.31
CA THR A 55 -52.52 34.37 15.42
C THR A 55 -54.04 34.54 15.30
N ALA A 56 -54.79 33.40 15.36
CA ALA A 56 -56.05 33.26 16.11
C ALA A 56 -56.47 31.77 16.26
N GLU A 57 -57.05 31.47 17.42
CA GLU A 57 -57.66 30.21 17.91
C GLU A 57 -58.81 29.65 17.06
N SER A 58 -59.05 28.32 17.13
CA SER A 58 -60.36 27.76 17.52
C SER A 58 -60.32 26.23 17.69
N ALA A 59 -61.11 25.73 18.65
CA ALA A 59 -61.23 24.35 19.11
C ALA A 59 -62.18 23.49 18.22
N PRO A 60 -62.44 22.20 18.54
CA PRO A 60 -62.66 21.11 17.57
C PRO A 60 -64.11 20.99 17.07
N GLY A 61 -64.29 20.49 15.84
CA GLY A 61 -65.61 20.23 15.29
C GLY A 61 -65.62 19.25 14.11
N ALA A 62 -66.17 18.07 14.37
CA ALA A 62 -66.89 17.16 13.47
C ALA A 62 -66.25 16.72 12.13
N ALA A 63 -65.96 15.42 12.08
CA ALA A 63 -65.69 14.68 10.85
C ALA A 63 -66.90 14.70 9.89
N PRO A 64 -66.68 14.87 8.58
CA PRO A 64 -67.60 14.37 7.57
C PRO A 64 -67.20 12.93 7.21
N THR A 65 -68.14 12.02 7.45
CA THR A 65 -68.18 10.71 6.80
C THR A 65 -68.38 10.90 5.31
N ASP A 66 -67.39 10.52 4.50
CA ASP A 66 -67.64 10.16 3.11
C ASP A 66 -66.89 8.85 2.79
N THR A 67 -67.66 7.88 2.36
CA THR A 67 -67.29 6.50 2.14
C THR A 67 -66.37 6.36 0.94
N ALA A 68 -65.09 6.04 1.17
CA ALA A 68 -64.23 5.48 0.14
C ALA A 68 -64.65 4.02 -0.15
N PRO A 69 -64.65 3.55 -1.41
CA PRO A 69 -65.01 2.17 -1.71
C PRO A 69 -64.01 1.23 -1.05
N LEU A 70 -64.49 0.12 -0.48
CA LEU A 70 -63.63 -1.01 -0.17
C LEU A 70 -62.86 -1.35 -1.46
N ALA A 71 -61.53 -1.29 -1.41
CA ALA A 71 -60.69 -1.90 -2.42
C ALA A 71 -61.11 -3.36 -2.56
N ALA A 72 -61.55 -3.74 -3.76
CA ALA A 72 -61.77 -5.14 -4.10
C ALA A 72 -60.48 -5.92 -3.79
N PRO A 73 -60.57 -7.19 -3.36
CA PRO A 73 -59.38 -8.03 -3.29
C PRO A 73 -58.71 -7.98 -4.67
N LEU A 74 -57.40 -7.66 -4.71
CA LEU A 74 -56.61 -7.86 -5.92
C LEU A 74 -56.85 -9.30 -6.33
N ALA A 75 -57.50 -9.50 -7.48
CA ALA A 75 -57.56 -10.80 -8.11
C ALA A 75 -56.11 -11.28 -8.24
N ALA A 76 -55.84 -12.52 -7.85
CA ALA A 76 -54.56 -13.17 -8.13
C ALA A 76 -54.24 -12.93 -9.61
N ALA A 77 -53.17 -12.19 -9.89
CA ALA A 77 -52.68 -12.05 -11.25
C ALA A 77 -52.49 -13.46 -11.81
N GLY A 78 -53.03 -13.72 -13.00
CA GLY A 78 -52.77 -14.99 -13.68
C GLY A 78 -51.25 -15.15 -13.91
N PRO A 79 -50.77 -16.38 -14.16
CA PRO A 79 -49.35 -16.61 -14.46
C PRO A 79 -48.91 -15.71 -15.62
N SER A 80 -47.72 -15.09 -15.51
CA SER A 80 -47.18 -14.22 -16.56
C SER A 80 -47.11 -14.97 -17.90
N PRO A 81 -47.39 -14.33 -19.04
CA PRO A 81 -47.54 -15.02 -20.33
C PRO A 81 -46.20 -15.37 -21.01
N HIS A 82 -45.07 -15.19 -20.33
CA HIS A 82 -43.71 -15.32 -20.87
C HIS A 82 -42.71 -15.81 -19.82
N VAL A 83 -41.52 -16.21 -20.27
CA VAL A 83 -40.38 -16.58 -19.41
C VAL A 83 -39.95 -15.39 -18.55
N LEU A 84 -39.67 -15.67 -17.28
CA LEU A 84 -39.26 -14.70 -16.27
C LEU A 84 -37.81 -14.94 -15.83
N ILE A 85 -37.11 -13.88 -15.45
CA ILE A 85 -35.98 -13.94 -14.52
C ILE A 85 -36.58 -14.23 -13.14
N ASN A 86 -36.35 -15.45 -12.64
CA ASN A 86 -36.90 -15.91 -11.37
C ASN A 86 -35.95 -15.65 -10.20
N GLU A 87 -34.66 -15.87 -10.40
CA GLU A 87 -33.66 -15.69 -9.36
C GLU A 87 -32.37 -15.11 -9.93
N ALA A 88 -31.72 -14.23 -9.18
CA ALA A 88 -30.39 -13.73 -9.49
C ALA A 88 -29.48 -13.76 -8.26
N TYR A 89 -28.49 -14.64 -8.28
CA TYR A 89 -27.43 -14.70 -7.27
C TYR A 89 -26.19 -14.01 -7.80
N LEU A 90 -25.95 -12.80 -7.29
CA LEU A 90 -25.05 -11.83 -7.91
C LEU A 90 -23.67 -11.78 -7.22
N ASN A 91 -23.50 -12.40 -6.06
CA ASN A 91 -22.29 -12.28 -5.22
C ASN A 91 -21.45 -13.57 -5.15
N GLY A 92 -21.60 -14.50 -6.09
CA GLY A 92 -20.82 -15.74 -6.11
C GLY A 92 -19.31 -15.51 -6.01
N GLY A 93 -18.62 -16.32 -5.19
CA GLY A 93 -17.17 -16.26 -5.03
C GLY A 93 -16.69 -15.21 -4.04
N SER A 94 -17.61 -14.37 -3.53
CA SER A 94 -17.29 -13.35 -2.51
C SER A 94 -17.18 -13.99 -1.12
N ALA A 95 -16.55 -13.30 -0.16
CA ALA A 95 -16.55 -13.74 1.23
C ALA A 95 -17.98 -13.99 1.75
N GLY A 96 -18.21 -15.15 2.38
CA GLY A 96 -19.53 -15.58 2.86
C GLY A 96 -20.50 -16.04 1.77
N ALA A 97 -20.07 -16.22 0.51
CA ALA A 97 -20.92 -16.70 -0.57
C ALA A 97 -21.36 -18.16 -0.38
N THR A 98 -22.64 -18.46 -0.64
CA THR A 98 -23.15 -19.84 -0.67
C THR A 98 -22.64 -20.62 -1.87
N HIS A 99 -22.60 -19.98 -3.05
CA HIS A 99 -22.07 -20.57 -4.27
C HIS A 99 -20.84 -19.81 -4.79
N LYS A 100 -19.90 -20.54 -5.39
CA LYS A 100 -18.71 -20.00 -6.05
C LYS A 100 -19.10 -19.14 -7.24
N ASP A 101 -19.96 -19.64 -8.11
CA ASP A 101 -20.32 -18.92 -9.33
C ASP A 101 -21.61 -18.14 -9.12
N LYS A 102 -21.70 -16.97 -9.76
CA LYS A 102 -22.97 -16.25 -9.87
C LYS A 102 -23.93 -17.05 -10.75
N PHE A 103 -25.23 -16.82 -10.59
CA PHE A 103 -26.20 -17.38 -11.53
C PHE A 103 -27.41 -16.48 -11.75
N VAL A 104 -28.08 -16.74 -12.87
CA VAL A 104 -29.43 -16.26 -13.16
C VAL A 104 -30.29 -17.48 -13.48
N GLU A 105 -31.43 -17.58 -12.82
CA GLU A 105 -32.43 -18.61 -13.04
C GLU A 105 -33.62 -18.02 -13.81
N LEU A 106 -34.05 -18.72 -14.86
CA LEU A 106 -35.26 -18.39 -15.59
C LEU A 106 -36.38 -19.38 -15.24
N TYR A 107 -37.62 -18.91 -15.25
CA TYR A 107 -38.82 -19.73 -15.04
C TYR A 107 -39.82 -19.53 -16.18
N ASN A 108 -40.42 -20.63 -16.67
CA ASN A 108 -41.50 -20.60 -17.64
C ASN A 108 -42.86 -20.83 -16.95
N PRO A 109 -43.60 -19.78 -16.55
CA PRO A 109 -44.92 -19.90 -15.92
C PRO A 109 -46.04 -20.34 -16.88
N THR A 110 -45.76 -20.52 -18.17
CA THR A 110 -46.79 -20.83 -19.17
C THR A 110 -47.11 -22.33 -19.21
N ALA A 111 -48.25 -22.66 -19.84
CA ALA A 111 -48.68 -24.04 -20.04
C ALA A 111 -48.03 -24.73 -21.25
N ALA A 112 -47.10 -24.07 -21.93
CA ALA A 112 -46.43 -24.61 -23.12
C ALA A 112 -44.90 -24.50 -22.99
N ASP A 113 -44.19 -25.42 -23.65
CA ASP A 113 -42.74 -25.38 -23.71
C ASP A 113 -42.28 -24.16 -24.54
N ILE A 114 -41.25 -23.47 -24.06
CA ILE A 114 -40.69 -22.29 -24.73
C ILE A 114 -39.26 -22.58 -25.15
N SER A 115 -39.00 -22.48 -26.45
CA SER A 115 -37.64 -22.51 -26.98
C SER A 115 -36.94 -21.18 -26.71
N LEU A 116 -35.71 -21.24 -26.22
CA LEU A 116 -34.81 -20.10 -26.04
C LEU A 116 -33.85 -19.93 -27.22
N ASP A 117 -34.01 -20.71 -28.30
CA ASP A 117 -33.12 -20.61 -29.45
C ASP A 117 -33.21 -19.20 -30.06
N GLY A 118 -32.07 -18.53 -30.13
CA GLY A 118 -31.99 -17.15 -30.60
C GLY A 118 -32.33 -16.10 -29.54
N TRP A 119 -32.46 -16.47 -28.26
CA TRP A 119 -32.58 -15.53 -27.14
C TRP A 119 -31.20 -15.20 -26.54
N SER A 120 -31.14 -14.18 -25.69
CA SER A 120 -29.93 -13.83 -24.93
C SER A 120 -30.25 -13.29 -23.54
N LEU A 121 -29.31 -13.46 -22.62
CA LEU A 121 -29.23 -12.72 -21.36
C LEU A 121 -28.16 -11.64 -21.51
N GLN A 122 -28.48 -10.39 -21.20
CA GLN A 122 -27.59 -9.24 -21.38
C GLN A 122 -27.45 -8.44 -20.08
N TYR A 123 -26.33 -7.72 -19.93
CA TYR A 123 -26.04 -6.94 -18.72
C TYR A 123 -25.61 -5.50 -19.05
N ARG A 124 -26.18 -4.53 -18.33
CA ARG A 124 -25.77 -3.12 -18.33
C ARG A 124 -25.36 -2.68 -16.92
N SER A 125 -24.28 -1.91 -16.82
CA SER A 125 -23.83 -1.32 -15.55
C SER A 125 -24.83 -0.29 -15.03
N ALA A 126 -24.83 -0.06 -13.71
CA ALA A 126 -25.82 0.76 -13.02
C ALA A 126 -25.97 2.19 -13.53
N THR A 127 -24.89 2.80 -14.04
CA THR A 127 -24.90 4.17 -14.60
C THR A 127 -24.74 4.18 -16.12
N GLY A 128 -24.75 3.00 -16.76
CA GLY A 128 -24.57 2.88 -18.20
C GLY A 128 -25.69 3.53 -18.98
N THR A 129 -25.34 4.26 -20.04
CA THR A 129 -26.29 4.90 -20.97
C THR A 129 -26.18 4.36 -22.39
N ALA A 130 -25.24 3.43 -22.64
CA ALA A 130 -25.04 2.77 -23.93
C ALA A 130 -25.73 1.38 -23.95
N ALA A 131 -25.55 0.64 -25.05
CA ALA A 131 -25.93 -0.76 -25.14
C ALA A 131 -25.37 -1.59 -23.97
N PRO A 132 -26.06 -2.68 -23.57
CA PRO A 132 -25.52 -3.64 -22.60
C PRO A 132 -24.10 -4.07 -22.99
N THR A 133 -23.20 -4.25 -22.03
CA THR A 133 -21.81 -4.64 -22.28
C THR A 133 -21.60 -6.16 -22.19
N GLY A 134 -22.36 -6.83 -21.33
CA GLY A 134 -22.40 -8.29 -21.22
C GLY A 134 -23.47 -8.88 -22.14
N LEU A 135 -23.20 -10.02 -22.77
CA LEU A 135 -24.17 -10.80 -23.54
C LEU A 135 -23.78 -12.28 -23.49
N THR A 136 -24.75 -13.13 -23.21
CA THR A 136 -24.65 -14.57 -23.43
C THR A 136 -25.86 -15.07 -24.24
N ALA A 137 -25.61 -15.91 -25.24
CA ALA A 137 -26.66 -16.49 -26.06
C ALA A 137 -27.29 -17.67 -25.32
N LEU A 138 -28.63 -17.77 -25.38
CA LEU A 138 -29.38 -18.87 -24.80
C LEU A 138 -29.78 -19.87 -25.90
N SER A 139 -30.05 -21.10 -25.49
CA SER A 139 -30.48 -22.17 -26.38
C SER A 139 -31.24 -23.25 -25.61
N GLY A 140 -31.93 -24.12 -26.33
CA GLY A 140 -32.69 -25.21 -25.74
C GLY A 140 -34.12 -24.82 -25.41
N THR A 141 -34.75 -25.55 -24.48
CA THR A 141 -36.19 -25.42 -24.20
C THR A 141 -36.43 -25.42 -22.70
N ILE A 142 -37.21 -24.45 -22.23
CA ILE A 142 -37.79 -24.48 -20.88
C ILE A 142 -39.17 -25.11 -20.99
N ASN A 143 -39.36 -26.28 -20.39
CA ASN A 143 -40.67 -26.93 -20.37
C ASN A 143 -41.72 -26.06 -19.66
N ALA A 144 -43.00 -26.32 -19.91
CA ALA A 144 -44.09 -25.69 -19.17
C ALA A 144 -43.90 -25.86 -17.65
N ASN A 145 -43.96 -24.76 -16.89
CA ASN A 145 -43.68 -24.70 -15.44
C ASN A 145 -42.26 -25.17 -15.05
N GLY A 146 -41.31 -25.11 -15.99
CA GLY A 146 -39.91 -25.52 -15.80
C GLY A 146 -38.94 -24.35 -15.55
N TYR A 147 -37.70 -24.71 -15.21
CA TYR A 147 -36.61 -23.78 -14.90
C TYR A 147 -35.44 -23.93 -15.88
N TYR A 148 -34.59 -22.90 -15.95
CA TYR A 148 -33.36 -22.88 -16.74
C TYR A 148 -32.27 -22.10 -16.01
N LEU A 149 -31.13 -22.74 -15.76
CA LEU A 149 -30.06 -22.18 -14.93
C LEU A 149 -28.87 -21.72 -15.78
N ILE A 150 -28.50 -20.44 -15.64
CA ILE A 150 -27.40 -19.80 -16.34
C ILE A 150 -26.28 -19.52 -15.34
N MET A 151 -25.12 -20.16 -15.52
CA MET A 151 -23.90 -19.85 -14.76
C MET A 151 -23.29 -18.53 -15.25
N GLY A 152 -22.95 -17.63 -14.34
CA GLY A 152 -22.24 -16.37 -14.59
C GLY A 152 -20.79 -16.38 -14.08
N ASN A 153 -20.15 -15.22 -14.07
CA ASN A 153 -18.78 -15.07 -13.56
C ASN A 153 -18.69 -15.22 -12.03
N SER A 154 -17.50 -15.52 -11.51
CA SER A 154 -17.21 -15.51 -10.06
C SER A 154 -16.43 -14.25 -9.63
N ASN A 155 -16.58 -13.84 -8.36
CA ASN A 155 -15.74 -12.83 -7.69
C ASN A 155 -14.53 -13.44 -6.94
N GLY A 156 -14.43 -14.78 -6.85
CA GLY A 156 -13.39 -15.49 -6.10
C GLY A 156 -13.65 -17.01 -6.04
N ASP A 157 -13.05 -17.71 -5.09
CA ASP A 157 -13.19 -19.17 -4.99
C ASP A 157 -14.09 -19.62 -3.82
N THR A 158 -14.70 -18.68 -3.10
CA THR A 158 -15.57 -18.96 -1.95
C THR A 158 -16.95 -19.46 -2.38
N GLY A 159 -17.40 -20.56 -1.79
CA GLY A 159 -18.74 -21.13 -1.97
C GLY A 159 -18.76 -22.38 -2.83
N LEU A 160 -19.92 -23.01 -2.91
CA LEU A 160 -20.11 -24.31 -3.55
C LEU A 160 -20.27 -24.22 -5.06
N LYS A 161 -19.93 -25.30 -5.77
CA LYS A 161 -20.25 -25.41 -7.20
C LYS A 161 -21.77 -25.38 -7.40
N LEU A 162 -22.21 -24.78 -8.50
CA LEU A 162 -23.61 -24.84 -8.91
C LEU A 162 -23.99 -26.27 -9.34
N PRO A 163 -25.28 -26.64 -9.27
CA PRO A 163 -25.78 -27.83 -9.94
C PRO A 163 -25.55 -27.73 -11.47
N PRO A 164 -25.74 -28.84 -12.22
CA PRO A 164 -25.59 -28.82 -13.66
C PRO A 164 -26.41 -27.69 -14.31
N THR A 165 -25.71 -26.73 -14.91
CA THR A 165 -26.34 -25.58 -15.55
C THR A 165 -26.75 -25.88 -16.98
N ASP A 166 -27.75 -25.15 -17.45
CA ASP A 166 -28.26 -25.26 -18.81
C ASP A 166 -27.45 -24.39 -19.79
N ALA A 167 -26.84 -23.32 -19.27
CA ALA A 167 -25.86 -22.51 -19.97
C ALA A 167 -24.65 -22.21 -19.08
N ASP A 168 -23.44 -22.30 -19.67
CA ASP A 168 -22.20 -21.81 -19.07
C ASP A 168 -21.85 -20.46 -19.69
N SER A 169 -21.92 -19.42 -18.87
CA SER A 169 -21.54 -18.06 -19.24
C SER A 169 -20.50 -17.52 -18.26
N SER A 170 -19.53 -18.33 -17.88
CA SER A 170 -18.41 -17.92 -17.00
C SER A 170 -17.65 -16.68 -17.50
N GLY A 171 -17.65 -16.42 -18.83
CA GLY A 171 -17.13 -15.17 -19.44
C GLY A 171 -18.09 -13.97 -19.44
N PHE A 172 -19.35 -14.14 -19.01
CA PHE A 172 -20.38 -13.09 -18.90
C PHE A 172 -20.29 -12.43 -17.51
N ALA A 173 -19.59 -11.30 -17.46
CA ALA A 173 -19.39 -10.55 -16.24
C ALA A 173 -20.55 -9.58 -15.94
N PHE A 174 -21.12 -9.69 -14.74
CA PHE A 174 -22.09 -8.74 -14.20
C PHE A 174 -21.78 -8.38 -12.74
N SER A 175 -22.16 -7.17 -12.31
CA SER A 175 -21.83 -6.65 -10.98
C SER A 175 -22.53 -7.44 -9.88
N GLY A 176 -21.88 -7.59 -8.73
CA GLY A 176 -22.49 -8.22 -7.56
C GLY A 176 -23.40 -7.31 -6.74
N SER A 177 -23.38 -5.99 -6.99
CA SER A 177 -24.08 -5.02 -6.13
C SER A 177 -25.06 -4.11 -6.85
N THR A 178 -24.83 -3.79 -8.13
CA THR A 178 -25.66 -2.82 -8.87
C THR A 178 -25.63 -3.05 -10.38
N GLY A 179 -26.77 -3.00 -11.06
CA GLY A 179 -26.84 -3.05 -12.52
C GLY A 179 -28.19 -3.52 -13.05
N THR A 180 -28.25 -3.89 -14.32
CA THR A 180 -29.47 -4.39 -14.97
C THR A 180 -29.20 -5.63 -15.79
N LEU A 181 -29.97 -6.69 -15.55
CA LEU A 181 -30.04 -7.89 -16.36
C LEU A 181 -31.25 -7.81 -17.30
N PHE A 182 -31.08 -8.15 -18.57
CA PHE A 182 -32.14 -8.18 -19.57
C PHE A 182 -32.27 -9.59 -20.14
N LEU A 183 -33.46 -10.17 -20.06
CA LEU A 183 -33.83 -11.34 -20.85
C LEU A 183 -34.40 -10.85 -22.18
N SER A 184 -33.75 -11.23 -23.29
CA SER A 184 -34.05 -10.72 -24.63
C SER A 184 -34.37 -11.85 -25.60
N ASN A 185 -35.42 -11.70 -26.40
CA ASN A 185 -35.83 -12.71 -27.39
C ASN A 185 -35.05 -12.62 -28.73
N GLN A 186 -33.93 -11.91 -28.73
CA GLN A 186 -32.99 -11.82 -29.84
C GLN A 186 -31.57 -12.18 -29.39
N ALA A 187 -30.80 -12.76 -30.31
CA ALA A 187 -29.41 -13.15 -30.07
C ALA A 187 -28.45 -11.97 -30.17
N SER A 188 -28.84 -10.93 -30.90
CA SER A 188 -28.08 -9.69 -31.02
C SER A 188 -28.24 -8.81 -29.79
N ARG A 189 -27.18 -8.03 -29.52
CA ARG A 189 -27.16 -7.02 -28.46
C ARG A 189 -28.30 -6.00 -28.64
N LEU A 190 -28.92 -5.59 -27.54
CA LEU A 190 -29.91 -4.52 -27.53
C LEU A 190 -29.29 -3.21 -28.10
N PRO A 191 -30.11 -2.32 -28.70
CA PRO A 191 -29.61 -1.14 -29.42
C PRO A 191 -28.71 -0.22 -28.59
N ALA A 192 -27.78 0.45 -29.26
CA ALA A 192 -26.83 1.38 -28.63
C ALA A 192 -27.50 2.62 -28.02
N ASP A 193 -28.69 2.98 -28.49
CA ASP A 193 -29.53 4.09 -28.05
C ASP A 193 -30.62 3.67 -27.05
N LEU A 194 -30.50 2.48 -26.43
CA LEU A 194 -31.44 2.02 -25.40
C LEU A 194 -31.51 3.01 -24.23
N ALA A 195 -32.69 3.61 -24.03
CA ALA A 195 -32.94 4.62 -23.01
C ALA A 195 -32.65 4.14 -21.57
N VAL A 196 -32.54 5.10 -20.64
CA VAL A 196 -32.46 4.86 -19.19
C VAL A 196 -33.80 5.20 -18.53
N GLY A 197 -34.02 4.71 -17.31
CA GLY A 197 -35.31 4.76 -16.62
C GLY A 197 -36.16 3.50 -16.85
N SER A 198 -37.48 3.67 -16.85
CA SER A 198 -38.43 2.60 -17.12
C SER A 198 -38.35 2.11 -18.56
N LEU A 199 -38.15 0.80 -18.77
CA LEU A 199 -38.14 0.18 -20.10
C LEU A 199 -39.28 -0.83 -20.33
N VAL A 200 -40.33 -0.77 -19.50
CA VAL A 200 -41.52 -1.62 -19.64
C VAL A 200 -42.11 -1.50 -21.05
N GLY A 201 -42.39 -2.64 -21.68
CA GLY A 201 -42.95 -2.70 -23.04
C GLY A 201 -41.97 -2.37 -24.18
N THR A 202 -40.67 -2.23 -23.90
CA THR A 202 -39.66 -2.03 -24.94
C THR A 202 -39.50 -3.29 -25.79
N ALA A 203 -39.51 -3.13 -27.11
CA ALA A 203 -39.37 -4.25 -28.03
C ALA A 203 -38.09 -5.08 -27.76
N ASN A 204 -38.24 -6.40 -27.87
CA ASN A 204 -37.20 -7.41 -27.68
C ASN A 204 -36.68 -7.61 -26.25
N ILE A 205 -37.17 -6.85 -25.27
CA ILE A 205 -36.98 -7.16 -23.84
C ILE A 205 -38.19 -7.98 -23.40
N VAL A 206 -37.92 -9.21 -22.96
CA VAL A 206 -38.94 -10.15 -22.48
C VAL A 206 -39.17 -9.95 -20.98
N ASP A 207 -38.08 -9.80 -20.22
CA ASP A 207 -38.09 -9.50 -18.79
C ASP A 207 -36.78 -8.77 -18.45
N MET A 208 -36.75 -8.04 -17.34
CA MET A 208 -35.60 -7.26 -16.90
C MET A 208 -35.53 -7.20 -15.37
N LEU A 209 -34.32 -7.26 -14.81
CA LEU A 209 -34.06 -7.02 -13.40
C LEU A 209 -33.04 -5.88 -13.24
N GLY A 210 -33.52 -4.68 -12.92
CA GLY A 210 -32.70 -3.59 -12.39
C GLY A 210 -32.53 -3.73 -10.88
N TYR A 211 -31.31 -3.63 -10.35
CA TYR A 211 -31.03 -3.80 -8.92
C TYR A 211 -29.99 -2.82 -8.39
N GLY A 212 -30.07 -2.56 -7.08
CA GLY A 212 -29.20 -1.61 -6.38
C GLY A 212 -29.36 -0.20 -6.95
N ALA A 213 -28.24 0.44 -7.28
CA ALA A 213 -28.23 1.81 -7.81
C ALA A 213 -28.52 1.90 -9.32
N SER A 214 -29.18 0.92 -9.92
CA SER A 214 -29.40 0.93 -11.36
C SER A 214 -30.25 2.11 -11.82
N ASN A 215 -29.79 2.78 -12.87
CA ASN A 215 -30.53 3.83 -13.58
C ASN A 215 -31.57 3.26 -14.57
N THR A 216 -31.68 1.93 -14.67
CA THR A 216 -32.56 1.22 -15.61
C THR A 216 -33.28 0.10 -14.89
N PHE A 217 -34.60 0.12 -14.99
CA PHE A 217 -35.49 -0.74 -14.21
C PHE A 217 -36.86 -0.77 -14.88
N GLU A 218 -37.79 -1.56 -14.35
CA GLU A 218 -39.17 -1.52 -14.82
C GLU A 218 -39.90 -0.29 -14.25
N VAL A 219 -40.34 -0.32 -13.00
CA VAL A 219 -40.87 0.86 -12.28
C VAL A 219 -39.89 1.40 -11.23
N ALA A 220 -39.20 0.50 -10.54
CA ALA A 220 -38.13 0.83 -9.59
C ALA A 220 -37.15 -0.34 -9.51
N ALA A 221 -35.88 -0.08 -9.19
CA ALA A 221 -34.87 -1.12 -9.02
C ALA A 221 -35.11 -1.94 -7.75
N ALA A 222 -34.84 -3.25 -7.83
CA ALA A 222 -34.80 -4.15 -6.69
C ALA A 222 -33.71 -3.76 -5.68
N ALA A 223 -33.83 -4.29 -4.46
CA ALA A 223 -32.86 -4.05 -3.39
C ALA A 223 -31.43 -4.44 -3.80
N LYS A 224 -30.43 -3.79 -3.19
CA LYS A 224 -29.02 -4.18 -3.33
C LYS A 224 -28.81 -5.57 -2.69
N PRO A 225 -28.33 -6.57 -3.44
CA PRO A 225 -27.99 -7.88 -2.85
C PRO A 225 -26.65 -7.83 -2.11
N SER A 226 -26.45 -8.77 -1.19
CA SER A 226 -25.18 -9.05 -0.51
C SER A 226 -25.02 -10.56 -0.31
N ALA A 227 -23.81 -11.09 -0.20
CA ALA A 227 -23.65 -12.50 0.20
C ALA A 227 -24.21 -12.71 1.62
N PRO A 228 -24.80 -13.87 1.95
CA PRO A 228 -25.03 -15.06 1.11
C PRO A 228 -26.35 -15.06 0.29
N ILE A 229 -27.10 -13.95 0.22
CA ILE A 229 -28.49 -13.93 -0.28
C ILE A 229 -28.59 -13.62 -1.79
N SER A 230 -29.60 -14.20 -2.46
CA SER A 230 -30.01 -13.92 -3.85
C SER A 230 -31.25 -13.02 -3.92
N LEU A 231 -31.51 -12.44 -5.08
CA LEU A 231 -32.78 -11.77 -5.41
C LEU A 231 -33.74 -12.79 -6.02
N ASN A 232 -34.90 -12.99 -5.41
CA ASN A 232 -35.89 -14.00 -5.77
C ASN A 232 -37.21 -13.34 -6.12
N ARG A 233 -37.78 -13.71 -7.27
CA ARG A 233 -39.10 -13.23 -7.71
C ARG A 233 -40.19 -13.86 -6.83
N THR A 234 -41.10 -13.04 -6.34
CA THR A 234 -42.11 -13.42 -5.34
C THR A 234 -43.34 -13.97 -6.05
N ASN A 235 -43.72 -15.22 -5.74
CA ASN A 235 -44.88 -15.90 -6.33
C ASN A 235 -44.89 -15.93 -7.88
N PHE A 236 -43.71 -15.86 -8.51
CA PHE A 236 -43.56 -15.75 -9.97
C PHE A 236 -44.36 -14.58 -10.57
N ALA A 237 -44.64 -13.55 -9.77
CA ALA A 237 -45.37 -12.38 -10.23
C ALA A 237 -44.46 -11.49 -11.07
N ASP A 238 -45.02 -10.99 -12.17
CA ASP A 238 -44.42 -9.92 -12.95
C ASP A 238 -45.38 -8.75 -13.00
N THR A 239 -45.14 -7.77 -12.13
CA THR A 239 -45.99 -6.57 -11.99
C THR A 239 -45.39 -5.38 -12.72
N ASP A 240 -44.38 -5.61 -13.57
CA ASP A 240 -43.54 -4.60 -14.18
C ASP A 240 -42.88 -3.70 -13.10
N ASN A 241 -42.54 -4.26 -11.94
CA ASN A 241 -41.89 -3.53 -10.86
C ASN A 241 -40.88 -4.39 -10.09
N ASN A 242 -39.61 -4.35 -10.51
CA ASN A 242 -38.54 -5.09 -9.86
C ASN A 242 -38.47 -4.93 -8.33
N ALA A 243 -38.77 -3.76 -7.77
CA ALA A 243 -38.76 -3.54 -6.32
C ALA A 243 -39.92 -4.23 -5.59
N ALA A 244 -41.05 -4.44 -6.26
CA ALA A 244 -42.20 -5.16 -5.71
C ALA A 244 -42.10 -6.67 -5.96
N ASP A 245 -41.50 -7.06 -7.09
CA ASP A 245 -41.45 -8.44 -7.53
C ASP A 245 -40.31 -9.22 -6.87
N PHE A 246 -39.18 -8.58 -6.53
CA PHE A 246 -38.02 -9.27 -5.96
C PHE A 246 -37.84 -9.02 -4.46
N SER A 247 -37.61 -10.11 -3.72
CA SER A 247 -37.18 -10.10 -2.32
C SER A 247 -35.88 -10.87 -2.15
N THR A 248 -35.20 -10.69 -1.02
CA THR A 248 -33.94 -11.40 -0.76
C THR A 248 -34.17 -12.70 0.00
N ALA A 249 -33.59 -13.82 -0.46
CA ALA A 249 -33.66 -15.12 0.20
C ALA A 249 -32.34 -15.91 0.00
N ALA A 250 -32.23 -17.09 0.62
CA ALA A 250 -31.11 -18.00 0.36
C ALA A 250 -31.19 -18.53 -1.08
N PRO A 251 -30.06 -18.76 -1.76
CA PRO A 251 -30.08 -19.13 -3.16
C PRO A 251 -30.62 -20.54 -3.41
N THR A 252 -31.42 -20.72 -4.46
CA THR A 252 -32.10 -21.98 -4.79
C THR A 252 -31.90 -22.41 -6.25
N PRO A 253 -30.64 -22.54 -6.73
CA PRO A 253 -30.37 -22.76 -8.15
C PRO A 253 -31.04 -24.04 -8.70
N THR A 254 -31.93 -23.86 -9.66
CA THR A 254 -32.72 -24.91 -10.30
C THR A 254 -32.61 -24.82 -11.83
N GLY A 255 -32.15 -25.89 -12.47
CA GLY A 255 -32.06 -25.99 -13.94
C GLY A 255 -33.04 -27.01 -14.52
N THR A 256 -32.96 -27.26 -15.84
CA THR A 256 -33.84 -28.24 -16.51
C THR A 256 -33.63 -29.68 -16.02
N LYS A 257 -32.49 -29.95 -15.37
CA LYS A 257 -32.15 -31.25 -14.77
C LYS A 257 -32.59 -31.40 -13.30
N GLY A 258 -33.34 -30.42 -12.77
CA GLY A 258 -33.84 -30.40 -11.39
C GLY A 258 -33.06 -29.45 -10.48
N ALA A 259 -33.54 -29.29 -9.24
CA ALA A 259 -32.81 -28.58 -8.19
C ALA A 259 -31.54 -29.37 -7.83
N GLY A 260 -30.43 -28.67 -7.65
CA GLY A 260 -29.25 -29.28 -7.03
C GLY A 260 -29.59 -29.82 -5.64
N GLU A 261 -28.93 -30.89 -5.21
CA GLU A 261 -28.90 -31.22 -3.78
C GLU A 261 -28.48 -29.96 -3.01
N ALA A 262 -29.17 -29.68 -1.89
CA ALA A 262 -28.77 -28.61 -1.00
C ALA A 262 -27.28 -28.79 -0.64
N PRO A 263 -26.53 -27.70 -0.43
CA PRO A 263 -25.22 -27.74 0.20
C PRO A 263 -25.17 -28.82 1.28
N GLU A 264 -24.29 -29.81 1.14
CA GLU A 264 -23.95 -30.60 2.32
C GLU A 264 -23.34 -29.59 3.30
N PRO A 265 -23.90 -29.44 4.51
CA PRO A 265 -23.31 -28.54 5.50
C PRO A 265 -21.84 -28.95 5.69
N PRO A 266 -20.94 -28.00 5.99
CA PRO A 266 -19.58 -28.34 6.35
C PRO A 266 -19.58 -29.50 7.33
N GLY A 267 -18.75 -30.51 7.09
CA GLY A 267 -18.67 -31.65 7.98
C GLY A 267 -18.41 -31.15 9.41
N ASP A 268 -19.17 -31.66 10.37
CA ASP A 268 -18.95 -31.36 11.79
C ASP A 268 -17.86 -32.31 12.32
N ALA A 269 -16.68 -31.76 12.57
CA ALA A 269 -15.56 -32.49 13.16
C ALA A 269 -15.67 -32.60 14.69
N GLY A 270 -16.70 -31.98 15.29
CA GLY A 270 -17.00 -31.99 16.71
C GLY A 270 -15.99 -31.22 17.55
N ASN A 271 -15.78 -31.69 18.77
CA ASN A 271 -14.84 -31.07 19.70
C ASN A 271 -13.39 -31.35 19.30
N LYS A 272 -12.59 -30.28 19.15
CA LYS A 272 -11.18 -30.34 18.77
C LYS A 272 -10.33 -29.46 19.67
N THR A 273 -9.11 -29.90 19.95
CA THR A 273 -8.11 -29.01 20.57
C THR A 273 -7.62 -27.99 19.54
N ILE A 274 -7.06 -26.88 20.01
CA ILE A 274 -6.48 -25.87 19.11
C ILE A 274 -5.31 -26.48 18.30
N ALA A 275 -4.49 -27.34 18.91
CA ALA A 275 -3.43 -28.06 18.20
C ALA A 275 -3.95 -29.04 17.13
N GLU A 276 -5.12 -29.68 17.32
CA GLU A 276 -5.75 -30.48 16.26
C GLU A 276 -6.29 -29.62 15.12
N ILE A 277 -6.74 -28.41 15.42
CA ILE A 277 -7.22 -27.44 14.42
C ILE A 277 -6.03 -26.91 13.62
N GLN A 278 -4.95 -26.53 14.27
CA GLN A 278 -3.73 -26.06 13.60
C GLN A 278 -3.06 -27.19 12.81
N GLY A 279 -2.85 -28.35 13.43
CA GLY A 279 -2.08 -29.44 12.83
C GLY A 279 -0.57 -29.18 12.80
N GLU A 280 0.18 -30.05 12.14
CA GLU A 280 1.66 -29.98 12.06
C GLU A 280 2.18 -29.45 10.70
N GLY A 281 1.27 -29.11 9.78
CA GLY A 281 1.60 -28.60 8.45
C GLY A 281 1.30 -27.12 8.31
N ALA A 282 1.63 -26.54 7.16
CA ALA A 282 1.38 -25.12 6.85
C ALA A 282 -0.10 -24.76 6.61
N LYS A 283 -1.02 -25.70 6.82
CA LYS A 283 -2.47 -25.55 6.68
C LYS A 283 -3.17 -26.50 7.64
N SER A 284 -4.32 -26.08 8.14
CA SER A 284 -5.20 -26.88 8.95
C SER A 284 -5.65 -28.17 8.23
N PRO A 285 -5.58 -29.34 8.90
CA PRO A 285 -6.20 -30.56 8.39
C PRO A 285 -7.73 -30.53 8.47
N LEU A 286 -8.31 -29.49 9.06
CA LEU A 286 -9.74 -29.31 9.30
C LEU A 286 -10.33 -28.16 8.46
N ASP A 287 -9.57 -27.57 7.53
CA ASP A 287 -10.07 -26.55 6.60
C ASP A 287 -11.37 -27.01 5.92
N GLY A 288 -12.38 -26.15 5.94
CA GLY A 288 -13.71 -26.45 5.40
C GLY A 288 -14.63 -27.28 6.30
N THR A 289 -14.25 -27.55 7.56
CA THR A 289 -15.09 -28.25 8.55
C THR A 289 -15.52 -27.33 9.70
N THR A 290 -16.66 -27.63 10.32
CA THR A 290 -17.08 -26.95 11.55
C THR A 290 -16.45 -27.67 12.75
N VAL A 291 -15.90 -26.90 13.69
CA VAL A 291 -15.30 -27.41 14.93
C VAL A 291 -15.90 -26.70 16.13
N THR A 292 -15.84 -27.34 17.29
CA THR A 292 -16.01 -26.69 18.59
C THR A 292 -14.70 -26.77 19.37
N THR A 293 -14.23 -25.66 19.91
CA THR A 293 -12.99 -25.64 20.71
C THR A 293 -13.10 -24.68 21.89
N LYS A 294 -12.24 -24.87 22.90
CA LYS A 294 -12.16 -24.01 24.09
C LYS A 294 -10.79 -23.40 24.19
N GLY A 295 -10.73 -22.14 24.58
CA GLY A 295 -9.47 -21.42 24.72
C GLY A 295 -9.58 -20.18 25.60
N LYS A 296 -8.44 -19.73 26.10
CA LYS A 296 -8.28 -18.45 26.79
C LYS A 296 -7.99 -17.36 25.78
N VAL A 297 -8.69 -16.23 25.87
CA VAL A 297 -8.46 -15.08 25.00
C VAL A 297 -7.11 -14.44 25.36
N THR A 298 -6.20 -14.34 24.39
CA THR A 298 -4.85 -13.77 24.58
C THR A 298 -4.68 -12.38 23.97
N ALA A 299 -5.51 -12.02 22.98
CA ALA A 299 -5.58 -10.70 22.36
C ALA A 299 -6.96 -10.50 21.72
N ALA A 300 -7.43 -9.24 21.62
CA ALA A 300 -8.73 -8.92 21.02
C ALA A 300 -8.69 -7.61 20.23
N TYR A 301 -9.31 -7.61 19.05
CA TYR A 301 -9.27 -6.50 18.09
C TYR A 301 -10.68 -6.08 17.65
N PRO A 302 -11.48 -5.47 18.56
CA PRO A 302 -12.81 -4.95 18.23
C PRO A 302 -12.75 -3.71 17.33
N THR A 303 -11.59 -3.06 17.27
CA THR A 303 -11.27 -1.92 16.40
C THR A 303 -10.04 -2.24 15.57
N GLY A 304 -9.70 -1.38 14.59
CA GLY A 304 -8.53 -1.58 13.74
C GLY A 304 -8.77 -2.53 12.55
N GLY A 305 -9.88 -3.27 12.54
CA GLY A 305 -10.36 -3.97 11.33
C GLY A 305 -9.98 -5.45 11.23
N PHE A 306 -9.34 -6.05 12.23
CA PHE A 306 -9.18 -7.51 12.32
C PHE A 306 -10.50 -8.20 12.70
N ASN A 307 -11.36 -7.54 13.48
CA ASN A 307 -12.70 -8.02 13.84
C ASN A 307 -12.71 -9.42 14.48
N GLY A 308 -11.72 -9.70 15.32
CA GLY A 308 -11.55 -11.02 15.93
C GLY A 308 -10.63 -10.98 17.14
N TYR A 309 -10.33 -12.15 17.68
CA TYR A 309 -9.50 -12.34 18.87
C TYR A 309 -8.70 -13.63 18.78
N PHE A 310 -7.58 -13.71 19.48
CA PHE A 310 -6.80 -14.96 19.56
C PHE A 310 -7.23 -15.78 20.77
N LEU A 311 -7.36 -17.08 20.57
CA LEU A 311 -7.51 -18.06 21.63
C LEU A 311 -6.23 -18.87 21.75
N GLN A 312 -5.86 -19.23 22.98
CA GLN A 312 -4.79 -20.18 23.24
C GLN A 312 -5.22 -21.25 24.25
N THR A 313 -4.73 -22.48 24.09
CA THR A 313 -5.02 -23.61 24.97
C THR A 313 -4.63 -23.27 26.43
N PRO A 314 -5.53 -23.44 27.41
CA PRO A 314 -5.21 -23.18 28.82
C PRO A 314 -3.98 -23.96 29.32
N GLY A 315 -3.09 -23.29 30.04
CA GLY A 315 -1.91 -23.91 30.65
C GLY A 315 -0.70 -24.11 29.72
N THR A 316 -0.76 -23.64 28.48
CA THR A 316 0.36 -23.72 27.52
C THR A 316 1.22 -22.46 27.50
N GLY A 317 2.31 -22.49 26.73
CA GLY A 317 3.36 -21.47 26.68
C GLY A 317 4.38 -21.55 27.82
N GLY A 318 5.06 -20.45 28.14
CA GLY A 318 6.21 -20.45 29.05
C GLY A 318 7.47 -20.97 28.37
N ASP A 319 8.25 -21.81 29.07
CA ASP A 319 9.46 -22.42 28.49
C ASP A 319 9.04 -23.47 27.44
N LEU A 320 9.34 -23.19 26.17
CA LEU A 320 8.94 -24.02 25.04
C LEU A 320 10.16 -24.67 24.39
N ASP A 321 10.15 -26.01 24.26
CA ASP A 321 11.17 -26.74 23.51
C ASP A 321 10.77 -26.84 22.03
N MET A 322 11.32 -25.94 21.21
CA MET A 322 11.06 -25.90 19.77
C MET A 322 11.44 -27.19 19.02
N ALA A 323 12.29 -28.06 19.58
CA ALA A 323 12.62 -29.34 18.95
C ALA A 323 11.45 -30.33 19.03
N THR A 324 10.64 -30.25 20.09
CA THR A 324 9.50 -31.14 20.36
C THR A 324 8.15 -30.48 20.12
N HIS A 325 8.10 -29.15 20.03
CA HIS A 325 6.91 -28.41 19.60
C HIS A 325 6.61 -28.69 18.12
N LYS A 326 5.37 -29.09 17.81
CA LYS A 326 4.95 -29.53 16.45
C LYS A 326 3.71 -28.84 15.92
N SER A 327 2.92 -28.21 16.77
CA SER A 327 1.66 -27.57 16.40
C SER A 327 1.38 -26.41 17.33
N SER A 328 0.76 -25.37 16.82
CA SER A 328 0.42 -24.19 17.61
C SER A 328 -0.68 -24.48 18.62
N ASP A 329 -0.54 -23.89 19.81
CA ASP A 329 -1.58 -23.85 20.83
C ASP A 329 -2.52 -22.63 20.67
N GLY A 330 -2.21 -21.72 19.74
CA GLY A 330 -2.96 -20.51 19.46
C GLY A 330 -3.76 -20.63 18.15
N VAL A 331 -4.88 -19.92 18.06
CA VAL A 331 -5.67 -19.80 16.82
C VAL A 331 -6.40 -18.46 16.78
N PHE A 332 -6.52 -17.87 15.58
CA PHE A 332 -7.33 -16.68 15.41
C PHE A 332 -8.82 -17.04 15.29
N VAL A 333 -9.67 -16.31 16.00
CA VAL A 333 -11.12 -16.40 15.86
C VAL A 333 -11.60 -15.14 15.15
N TYR A 334 -12.00 -15.30 13.89
CA TYR A 334 -12.69 -14.25 13.17
C TYR A 334 -14.16 -14.23 13.62
N SER A 335 -14.55 -13.18 14.35
CA SER A 335 -15.91 -13.05 14.84
C SER A 335 -16.28 -11.59 15.10
N PRO A 336 -16.66 -10.84 14.05
CA PRO A 336 -17.14 -9.47 14.21
C PRO A 336 -18.32 -9.36 15.18
N ALA A 337 -19.12 -10.42 15.30
CA ALA A 337 -20.31 -10.48 16.16
C ALA A 337 -19.98 -10.56 17.66
N THR A 338 -18.81 -11.10 18.03
CA THR A 338 -18.52 -11.44 19.44
C THR A 338 -17.25 -10.76 19.97
N VAL A 339 -16.36 -10.27 19.11
CA VAL A 339 -15.09 -9.64 19.51
C VAL A 339 -15.25 -8.50 20.52
N ALA A 340 -16.33 -7.71 20.43
CA ALA A 340 -16.60 -6.62 21.37
C ALA A 340 -17.07 -7.07 22.76
N THR A 341 -17.37 -8.36 22.93
CA THR A 341 -17.91 -8.95 24.17
C THR A 341 -16.89 -9.74 24.98
N VAL A 342 -15.73 -10.04 24.39
CA VAL A 342 -14.64 -10.78 25.05
C VAL A 342 -13.54 -9.84 25.53
N LYS A 343 -12.76 -10.30 26.50
CA LYS A 343 -11.56 -9.62 27.01
C LYS A 343 -10.42 -10.62 27.16
N VAL A 344 -9.19 -10.11 27.09
CA VAL A 344 -7.99 -10.91 27.41
C VAL A 344 -8.15 -11.55 28.79
N GLY A 345 -7.91 -12.86 28.86
CA GLY A 345 -8.08 -13.69 30.04
C GLY A 345 -9.44 -14.41 30.16
N ASP A 346 -10.45 -14.05 29.36
CA ASP A 346 -11.72 -14.78 29.31
C ASP A 346 -11.50 -16.21 28.80
N TYR A 347 -12.22 -17.18 29.38
CA TYR A 347 -12.25 -18.55 28.91
C TYR A 347 -13.55 -18.77 28.14
N VAL A 348 -13.45 -19.17 26.88
CA VAL A 348 -14.61 -19.28 25.98
C VAL A 348 -14.61 -20.62 25.25
N GLU A 349 -15.80 -21.09 24.92
CA GLU A 349 -16.05 -22.13 23.93
C GLU A 349 -16.54 -21.45 22.65
N VAL A 350 -15.97 -21.82 21.51
CA VAL A 350 -16.39 -21.32 20.20
C VAL A 350 -16.73 -22.48 19.27
N THR A 351 -17.77 -22.29 18.46
CA THR A 351 -18.16 -23.19 17.37
C THR A 351 -18.16 -22.41 16.06
N GLY A 352 -17.41 -22.87 15.07
CA GLY A 352 -17.27 -22.16 13.80
C GLY A 352 -16.55 -22.96 12.72
N LEU A 353 -16.49 -22.38 11.53
CA LEU A 353 -15.88 -22.98 10.35
C LEU A 353 -14.38 -22.70 10.34
N VAL A 354 -13.55 -23.74 10.25
CA VAL A 354 -12.10 -23.58 10.08
C VAL A 354 -11.79 -23.17 8.64
N LYS A 355 -10.90 -22.18 8.49
CA LYS A 355 -10.48 -21.61 7.21
C LYS A 355 -8.99 -21.30 7.20
N GLU A 356 -8.44 -21.32 5.99
CA GLU A 356 -7.15 -20.70 5.68
C GLU A 356 -7.37 -19.28 5.12
N PHE A 357 -6.93 -18.26 5.86
CA PHE A 357 -7.03 -16.85 5.47
C PHE A 357 -5.65 -16.26 5.14
N GLY A 358 -5.46 -15.70 3.95
CA GLY A 358 -4.18 -15.10 3.59
C GLY A 358 -3.94 -15.04 2.07
N GLY A 359 -2.67 -14.93 1.69
CA GLY A 359 -2.25 -14.87 0.29
C GLY A 359 -1.68 -16.19 -0.23
N PRO A 360 -1.06 -16.19 -1.43
CA PRO A 360 -0.68 -17.42 -2.13
C PRO A 360 0.47 -18.19 -1.48
N ASP A 361 1.34 -17.51 -0.72
CA ASP A 361 2.57 -18.09 -0.19
C ASP A 361 2.43 -18.56 1.27
N THR A 362 1.62 -17.85 2.07
CA THR A 362 1.34 -18.20 3.47
C THR A 362 -0.10 -17.85 3.82
N THR A 363 -0.76 -18.72 4.57
CA THR A 363 -2.11 -18.52 5.11
C THR A 363 -2.10 -18.64 6.62
N THR A 364 -3.19 -18.21 7.24
CA THR A 364 -3.42 -18.34 8.68
C THR A 364 -4.67 -19.14 8.94
N THR A 365 -4.54 -20.08 9.86
CA THR A 365 -5.65 -20.87 10.34
C THR A 365 -6.53 -19.99 11.21
N GLU A 366 -7.77 -19.81 10.80
CA GLU A 366 -8.78 -19.11 11.58
C GLU A 366 -10.08 -19.91 11.73
N ILE A 367 -10.83 -19.60 12.79
CA ILE A 367 -12.19 -20.11 13.00
C ILE A 367 -13.16 -18.95 12.76
N ASP A 368 -14.01 -19.06 11.74
CA ASP A 368 -15.10 -18.12 11.47
C ASP A 368 -16.31 -18.46 12.35
N VAL A 369 -16.53 -17.63 13.37
CA VAL A 369 -17.52 -17.86 14.43
C VAL A 369 -18.70 -16.90 14.26
N PRO A 370 -19.90 -17.41 13.96
CA PRO A 370 -21.10 -16.58 13.78
C PRO A 370 -21.63 -16.04 15.12
N ALA A 371 -22.62 -15.14 15.03
CA ALA A 371 -23.38 -14.72 16.21
C ALA A 371 -24.00 -15.94 16.92
N GLY A 372 -23.82 -16.02 18.24
CA GLY A 372 -24.27 -17.16 19.05
C GLY A 372 -23.35 -18.38 19.01
N GLY A 373 -22.27 -18.36 18.21
CA GLY A 373 -21.25 -19.41 18.16
C GLY A 373 -20.17 -19.28 19.25
N MET A 374 -20.34 -18.39 20.23
CA MET A 374 -19.40 -18.22 21.35
C MET A 374 -20.16 -18.26 22.67
N THR A 375 -19.63 -19.03 23.62
CA THR A 375 -20.11 -19.10 25.01
C THR A 375 -18.95 -18.83 25.96
N GLN A 376 -19.11 -17.83 26.84
CA GLN A 376 -18.17 -17.62 27.95
C GLN A 376 -18.37 -18.69 29.01
N LEU A 377 -17.26 -19.24 29.51
CA LEU A 377 -17.25 -20.36 30.46
C LEU A 377 -16.89 -19.86 31.87
N ASP A 378 -17.71 -20.25 32.85
CA ASP A 378 -17.49 -19.92 34.27
C ASP A 378 -16.55 -20.93 34.98
N GLU A 379 -16.17 -22.02 34.31
CA GLU A 379 -15.27 -23.01 34.87
C GLU A 379 -13.83 -22.48 34.96
N ALA A 380 -13.12 -22.85 36.04
CA ALA A 380 -11.74 -22.45 36.20
C ALA A 380 -10.85 -23.12 35.14
N ALA A 381 -10.05 -22.31 34.44
CA ALA A 381 -9.05 -22.76 33.48
C ALA A 381 -7.66 -22.26 33.90
N ALA A 382 -6.61 -23.03 33.60
CA ALA A 382 -5.24 -22.60 33.84
C ALA A 382 -4.93 -21.36 32.98
N GLU A 383 -4.13 -20.43 33.51
CA GLU A 383 -3.71 -19.27 32.72
C GLU A 383 -2.71 -19.68 31.64
N VAL A 384 -2.82 -19.01 30.49
CA VAL A 384 -1.82 -19.06 29.42
C VAL A 384 -0.58 -18.28 29.86
N LYS A 385 0.60 -18.79 29.53
CA LYS A 385 1.86 -18.05 29.68
C LYS A 385 2.36 -17.64 28.30
N ALA A 386 3.03 -16.50 28.22
CA ALA A 386 3.75 -16.14 27.00
C ALA A 386 4.89 -17.15 26.76
N ALA A 387 4.98 -17.72 25.57
CA ALA A 387 6.07 -18.62 25.20
C ALA A 387 7.37 -17.82 25.02
N VAL A 388 8.41 -18.19 25.73
CA VAL A 388 9.72 -17.54 25.66
C VAL A 388 10.45 -18.09 24.43
N VAL A 389 10.60 -17.26 23.38
CA VAL A 389 11.08 -17.73 22.08
C VAL A 389 12.03 -16.74 21.43
N ASN A 390 13.08 -17.27 20.80
CA ASN A 390 13.77 -16.56 19.72
C ASN A 390 12.93 -16.69 18.45
N VAL A 391 13.00 -15.70 17.56
CA VAL A 391 12.32 -15.78 16.25
C VAL A 391 12.83 -17.01 15.49
N PRO A 392 11.96 -17.96 15.10
CA PRO A 392 12.41 -19.13 14.37
C PRO A 392 12.91 -18.77 12.96
N GLU A 393 13.98 -19.44 12.52
CA GLU A 393 14.63 -19.16 11.23
C GLU A 393 13.89 -19.74 10.02
N THR A 394 13.02 -20.74 10.22
CA THR A 394 12.29 -21.41 9.12
C THR A 394 10.79 -21.21 9.23
N MET A 395 10.09 -21.20 8.09
CA MET A 395 8.63 -21.03 8.06
C MET A 395 7.92 -22.16 8.80
N GLU A 396 8.43 -23.40 8.69
CA GLU A 396 7.84 -24.56 9.37
C GLU A 396 7.87 -24.40 10.90
N LEU A 397 8.94 -23.82 11.45
CA LEU A 397 8.99 -23.55 12.89
C LEU A 397 8.14 -22.34 13.28
N ARG A 398 8.03 -21.32 12.41
CA ARG A 398 7.15 -20.17 12.64
C ARG A 398 5.68 -20.59 12.68
N GLU A 399 5.29 -21.53 11.83
CA GLU A 399 3.95 -22.14 11.81
C GLU A 399 3.56 -22.73 13.17
N THR A 400 4.50 -23.41 13.84
CA THR A 400 4.23 -23.98 15.16
C THR A 400 3.91 -22.93 16.24
N LEU A 401 4.16 -21.64 15.99
CA LEU A 401 3.84 -20.55 16.91
C LEU A 401 2.64 -19.71 16.47
N GLU A 402 1.99 -20.03 15.34
CA GLU A 402 0.93 -19.19 14.77
C GLU A 402 -0.21 -18.93 15.76
N GLY A 403 -0.48 -17.66 16.05
CA GLY A 403 -1.52 -17.21 16.96
C GLY A 403 -1.19 -17.36 18.45
N MET A 404 0.01 -17.83 18.81
CA MET A 404 0.42 -17.95 20.21
C MET A 404 0.83 -16.61 20.82
N LEU A 405 0.56 -16.46 22.11
CA LEU A 405 1.15 -15.44 22.95
C LEU A 405 2.62 -15.77 23.19
N VAL A 406 3.52 -14.86 22.82
CA VAL A 406 4.97 -15.03 22.92
C VAL A 406 5.61 -13.88 23.68
N ALA A 407 6.74 -14.17 24.33
CA ALA A 407 7.67 -13.21 24.90
C ALA A 407 8.95 -13.29 24.05
N PRO A 408 9.12 -12.40 23.05
CA PRO A 408 10.27 -12.44 22.16
C PRO A 408 11.56 -12.19 22.94
N GLU A 409 12.52 -13.11 22.80
CA GLU A 409 13.87 -12.95 23.33
C GLU A 409 14.86 -12.52 22.24
N GLY A 410 15.96 -11.94 22.71
CA GLY A 410 17.02 -11.43 21.86
C GLY A 410 16.92 -9.94 21.62
N GLN A 411 17.94 -9.43 20.93
CA GLN A 411 18.01 -8.04 20.52
C GLN A 411 17.35 -7.88 19.15
N PHE A 412 16.73 -6.73 18.91
CA PHE A 412 16.15 -6.42 17.62
C PHE A 412 16.69 -5.08 17.12
N THR A 413 16.80 -4.94 15.81
CA THR A 413 17.20 -3.70 15.14
C THR A 413 16.19 -3.32 14.08
N ILE A 414 15.79 -2.04 14.04
CA ILE A 414 14.91 -1.52 12.97
C ILE A 414 15.63 -1.64 11.64
N THR A 415 15.06 -2.41 10.71
CA THR A 415 15.63 -2.67 9.38
C THR A 415 14.77 -2.16 8.22
N ASP A 416 13.52 -1.79 8.49
CA ASP A 416 12.62 -1.25 7.47
C ASP A 416 11.53 -0.39 8.15
N ASN A 417 11.19 0.74 7.56
CA ASN A 417 10.09 1.61 8.00
C ASN A 417 9.24 2.10 6.82
N TYR A 418 9.38 1.49 5.64
CA TYR A 418 8.74 1.94 4.41
C TYR A 418 7.21 1.86 4.49
N SER A 419 6.68 0.76 5.04
CA SER A 419 5.24 0.54 5.20
C SER A 419 4.61 1.29 6.37
N LEU A 420 5.41 1.95 7.23
CA LEU A 420 4.94 2.59 8.46
C LEU A 420 3.87 3.64 8.19
N ASN A 421 4.06 4.47 7.17
CA ASN A 421 3.13 5.56 6.84
C ASN A 421 1.82 5.09 6.19
N GLN A 422 1.77 3.83 5.74
CA GLN A 422 0.61 3.26 5.07
C GLN A 422 -0.14 2.29 5.98
N TYR A 423 0.57 1.43 6.72
CA TYR A 423 0.00 0.31 7.46
C TYR A 423 0.46 0.23 8.91
N GLY A 424 1.15 1.25 9.44
CA GLY A 424 1.65 1.17 10.82
C GLY A 424 2.71 0.08 11.03
N GLU A 425 3.31 -0.47 9.97
CA GLU A 425 4.21 -1.61 10.06
C GLU A 425 5.70 -1.19 10.04
N ILE A 426 6.50 -1.84 10.87
CA ILE A 426 7.96 -1.70 10.95
C ILE A 426 8.61 -3.07 10.69
N GLY A 427 9.70 -3.13 9.95
CA GLY A 427 10.54 -4.32 9.85
C GLY A 427 11.63 -4.33 10.91
N LEU A 428 11.81 -5.48 11.54
CA LEU A 428 12.86 -5.77 12.51
C LEU A 428 13.79 -6.87 11.97
N ALA A 429 15.07 -6.73 12.28
CA ALA A 429 16.06 -7.78 12.17
C ALA A 429 16.38 -8.31 13.56
N VAL A 430 16.52 -9.62 13.72
CA VAL A 430 17.07 -10.23 14.92
C VAL A 430 18.57 -9.90 15.01
N GLY A 431 19.03 -9.45 16.18
CA GLY A 431 20.41 -9.06 16.44
C GLY A 431 20.67 -7.56 16.32
N GLU A 432 21.95 -7.19 16.25
CA GLU A 432 22.41 -5.79 16.26
C GLU A 432 22.38 -5.11 14.89
N ASN A 433 22.36 -5.89 13.81
CA ASN A 433 22.55 -5.40 12.45
C ASN A 433 21.23 -5.26 11.69
N VAL A 434 21.19 -4.34 10.73
CA VAL A 434 20.11 -4.27 9.74
C VAL A 434 20.26 -5.41 8.72
N LEU A 435 19.15 -5.82 8.11
CA LEU A 435 19.18 -6.71 6.95
C LEU A 435 19.82 -6.00 5.77
N LEU A 436 20.72 -6.69 5.08
CA LEU A 436 21.44 -6.13 3.94
C LEU A 436 20.66 -6.36 2.66
N GLN A 437 20.68 -5.38 1.76
CA GLN A 437 20.19 -5.60 0.40
C GLN A 437 21.08 -6.67 -0.27
N PRO A 438 20.52 -7.75 -0.84
CA PRO A 438 21.30 -8.86 -1.38
C PRO A 438 22.36 -8.41 -2.41
N THR A 439 22.02 -7.43 -3.26
CA THR A 439 22.93 -6.84 -4.25
C THR A 439 23.98 -5.89 -3.66
N SER A 440 24.04 -5.74 -2.33
CA SER A 440 25.16 -5.11 -1.62
C SER A 440 26.25 -6.10 -1.21
N VAL A 441 26.01 -7.40 -1.34
CA VAL A 441 26.93 -8.48 -0.91
C VAL A 441 27.34 -9.37 -2.08
N GLY A 442 26.46 -9.57 -3.07
CA GLY A 442 26.78 -10.31 -4.28
C GLY A 442 25.89 -9.96 -5.45
N ALA A 443 26.42 -10.13 -6.67
CA ALA A 443 25.63 -9.94 -7.89
C ALA A 443 24.49 -10.96 -7.96
N VAL A 444 23.39 -10.60 -8.63
CA VAL A 444 22.24 -11.50 -8.82
C VAL A 444 22.71 -12.83 -9.44
N GLY A 445 22.25 -13.95 -8.87
CA GLY A 445 22.60 -15.29 -9.33
C GLY A 445 23.93 -15.85 -8.77
N THR A 446 24.64 -15.11 -7.92
CA THR A 446 25.82 -15.63 -7.20
C THR A 446 25.44 -16.32 -5.88
N ASP A 447 26.32 -17.20 -5.39
CA ASP A 447 26.13 -17.87 -4.08
C ASP A 447 26.04 -16.85 -2.92
N ALA A 448 26.81 -15.75 -2.99
CA ALA A 448 26.78 -14.70 -1.98
C ALA A 448 25.41 -13.99 -1.93
N HIS A 449 24.82 -13.71 -3.10
CA HIS A 449 23.48 -13.14 -3.18
C HIS A 449 22.41 -14.10 -2.65
N ALA A 450 22.49 -15.39 -3.02
CA ALA A 450 21.55 -16.41 -2.53
C ALA A 450 21.67 -16.62 -1.01
N ALA A 451 22.89 -16.61 -0.46
CA ALA A 451 23.13 -16.69 0.97
C ALA A 451 22.54 -15.49 1.72
N GLN A 452 22.71 -14.27 1.21
CA GLN A 452 22.13 -13.07 1.84
C GLN A 452 20.60 -13.08 1.83
N LEU A 453 19.97 -13.58 0.77
CA LEU A 453 18.51 -13.76 0.73
C LEU A 453 18.03 -14.72 1.82
N ALA A 454 18.71 -15.85 2.00
CA ALA A 454 18.39 -16.83 3.04
C ALA A 454 18.59 -16.26 4.45
N GLU A 455 19.68 -15.52 4.67
CA GLU A 455 19.94 -14.83 5.93
C GLU A 455 18.86 -13.79 6.25
N ASN A 456 18.47 -12.97 5.28
CA ASN A 456 17.39 -12.00 5.46
C ASN A 456 16.05 -12.66 5.80
N ALA A 457 15.74 -13.79 5.16
CA ALA A 457 14.52 -14.55 5.44
C ALA A 457 14.53 -15.15 6.87
N ALA A 458 15.68 -15.64 7.33
CA ALA A 458 15.84 -16.20 8.67
C ALA A 458 15.75 -15.12 9.77
N MET A 459 16.39 -13.97 9.56
CA MET A 459 16.53 -12.91 10.57
C MET A 459 15.40 -11.87 10.55
N GLY A 460 14.61 -11.80 9.47
CA GLY A 460 13.56 -10.81 9.31
C GLY A 460 12.26 -11.18 10.02
N ILE A 461 11.66 -10.20 10.68
CA ILE A 461 10.29 -10.26 11.24
C ILE A 461 9.64 -8.88 11.15
N LYS A 462 8.32 -8.82 10.97
CA LYS A 462 7.58 -7.55 11.01
C LYS A 462 7.03 -7.27 12.41
N LEU A 463 6.84 -6.00 12.72
CA LEU A 463 6.11 -5.49 13.86
C LEU A 463 4.94 -4.67 13.31
N ASP A 464 3.74 -5.00 13.76
CA ASP A 464 2.49 -4.45 13.23
C ASP A 464 1.67 -3.84 14.37
N ASP A 465 0.73 -2.96 14.04
CA ASP A 465 -0.02 -2.16 15.00
C ASP A 465 -1.32 -2.81 15.49
N GLY A 466 -1.56 -4.09 15.14
CA GLY A 466 -2.81 -4.77 15.48
C GLY A 466 -4.02 -4.26 14.69
N ALA A 467 -3.81 -3.64 13.52
CA ALA A 467 -4.86 -3.13 12.66
C ALA A 467 -4.63 -3.43 11.17
N SER A 468 -5.71 -3.42 10.39
CA SER A 468 -5.68 -3.47 8.91
C SER A 468 -5.85 -2.08 8.29
N THR A 469 -5.60 -1.03 9.07
CA THR A 469 -5.85 0.35 8.67
C THR A 469 -4.87 0.80 7.60
N ASN A 470 -5.37 1.16 6.42
CA ASN A 470 -4.59 1.86 5.41
C ASN A 470 -4.68 3.38 5.66
N PHE A 471 -3.63 3.97 6.23
CA PHE A 471 -3.56 5.38 6.60
C PHE A 471 -3.60 6.34 5.39
N PHE A 472 -3.37 5.87 4.16
CA PHE A 472 -3.61 6.68 2.96
C PHE A 472 -5.11 6.91 2.69
N ASN A 473 -5.98 6.07 3.23
CA ASN A 473 -7.43 6.20 3.14
C ASN A 473 -8.03 6.93 4.37
N VAL A 474 -7.29 7.03 5.47
CA VAL A 474 -7.70 7.71 6.71
C VAL A 474 -6.66 8.73 7.16
N GLN A 475 -6.41 9.73 6.30
CA GLN A 475 -5.32 10.71 6.49
C GLN A 475 -5.48 11.55 7.78
N ASP A 476 -6.69 11.63 8.34
CA ASP A 476 -6.96 12.29 9.62
C ASP A 476 -6.66 11.44 10.86
N SER A 477 -6.14 10.21 10.71
CA SER A 477 -5.77 9.33 11.82
C SER A 477 -4.27 9.38 12.13
N PRO A 478 -3.85 9.51 13.40
CA PRO A 478 -2.44 9.61 13.73
C PRO A 478 -1.76 8.24 13.67
N LEU A 479 -0.56 8.20 13.08
CA LEU A 479 0.22 6.97 12.91
C LEU A 479 0.77 6.47 14.26
N PRO A 480 0.76 5.15 14.50
CA PRO A 480 1.41 4.54 15.68
C PRO A 480 2.94 4.64 15.58
N TRP A 481 3.63 4.28 16.68
CA TRP A 481 5.09 4.18 16.83
C TRP A 481 5.91 5.48 16.73
N LEU A 482 5.36 6.54 16.14
CA LEU A 482 6.11 7.76 15.89
C LEU A 482 6.50 8.47 17.20
N SER A 483 7.79 8.75 17.35
CA SER A 483 8.36 9.56 18.43
C SER A 483 9.44 10.50 17.90
N ALA A 484 9.45 11.73 18.39
CA ALA A 484 10.52 12.68 18.09
C ALA A 484 11.79 12.40 18.93
N GLU A 485 11.63 11.83 20.12
CA GLU A 485 12.72 11.49 21.04
C GLU A 485 13.43 10.21 20.61
N ALA A 486 12.67 9.19 20.21
CA ALA A 486 13.14 7.91 19.71
C ALA A 486 12.55 7.66 18.31
N PRO A 487 13.06 8.35 17.27
CA PRO A 487 12.54 8.21 15.90
C PRO A 487 12.80 6.81 15.34
N MET A 488 11.89 6.33 14.48
CA MET A 488 11.96 5.02 13.81
C MET A 488 13.08 4.99 12.75
N ARG A 489 14.34 5.05 13.20
CA ARG A 489 15.54 5.09 12.36
C ARG A 489 16.09 3.69 12.15
N LEU A 490 16.43 3.39 10.90
CA LEU A 490 17.22 2.21 10.55
C LEU A 490 18.47 2.10 11.42
N GLY A 491 18.75 0.89 11.90
CA GLY A 491 19.85 0.60 12.80
C GLY A 491 19.61 0.97 14.27
N SER A 492 18.40 1.41 14.65
CA SER A 492 18.09 1.64 16.07
C SER A 492 17.73 0.32 16.73
N SER A 493 18.29 0.09 17.92
CA SER A 493 17.97 -1.06 18.74
C SER A 493 16.52 -0.99 19.23
N SER A 494 15.90 -2.15 19.43
CA SER A 494 14.54 -2.30 19.93
C SER A 494 14.49 -3.45 20.95
N GLU A 495 13.66 -3.31 21.97
CA GLU A 495 13.54 -4.27 23.08
C GLU A 495 12.08 -4.45 23.47
N PHE A 496 11.59 -5.70 23.48
CA PHE A 496 10.23 -6.01 23.90
C PHE A 496 10.11 -5.89 25.42
N MET A 497 9.10 -5.16 25.86
CA MET A 497 8.75 -4.93 27.27
C MET A 497 7.47 -5.65 27.70
N ALA A 498 6.71 -6.19 26.75
CA ALA A 498 5.49 -6.94 26.99
C ALA A 498 5.33 -8.10 25.98
N PRO A 499 4.56 -9.14 26.33
CA PRO A 499 4.18 -10.18 25.39
C PRO A 499 3.39 -9.65 24.19
N VAL A 500 3.48 -10.38 23.08
CA VAL A 500 2.84 -10.09 21.80
C VAL A 500 2.25 -11.37 21.21
N ILE A 501 1.36 -11.25 20.22
CA ILE A 501 0.94 -12.42 19.44
C ILE A 501 1.93 -12.65 18.31
N PHE A 502 2.39 -13.89 18.15
CA PHE A 502 3.12 -14.32 16.96
C PHE A 502 2.12 -14.72 15.89
N ASP A 503 2.07 -13.96 14.82
CA ASP A 503 0.92 -13.97 13.92
C ASP A 503 1.39 -13.96 12.47
N ASN A 504 0.60 -14.54 11.59
CA ASN A 504 0.82 -14.47 10.15
C ASN A 504 -0.33 -13.70 9.52
N ARG A 505 -0.01 -12.67 8.74
CA ARG A 505 -1.00 -11.99 7.90
C ARG A 505 -0.33 -11.18 6.83
N ASN A 506 -1.06 -10.98 5.73
CA ASN A 506 -0.59 -10.25 4.57
C ASN A 506 0.75 -10.79 4.03
N ASN A 507 0.89 -12.12 3.98
CA ASN A 507 2.08 -12.86 3.53
C ASN A 507 3.33 -12.63 4.38
N SER A 508 3.19 -12.47 5.70
CA SER A 508 4.34 -12.30 6.58
C SER A 508 4.03 -12.66 8.03
N TYR A 509 4.98 -13.36 8.65
CA TYR A 509 5.04 -13.53 10.09
C TYR A 509 5.46 -12.23 10.78
N LYS A 510 4.79 -11.93 11.89
CA LYS A 510 4.90 -10.66 12.58
C LYS A 510 4.51 -10.74 14.05
N PHE A 511 4.89 -9.70 14.78
CA PHE A 511 4.45 -9.47 16.15
C PHE A 511 3.29 -8.48 16.18
N GLN A 512 2.21 -8.86 16.85
CA GLN A 512 1.06 -7.99 17.09
C GLN A 512 0.97 -7.57 18.56
N PRO A 513 0.67 -6.30 18.87
CA PRO A 513 0.19 -5.91 20.19
C PRO A 513 -1.11 -6.65 20.51
N LEU A 514 -1.45 -6.77 21.81
CA LEU A 514 -2.62 -7.54 22.24
C LEU A 514 -3.97 -6.85 21.92
N GLU A 515 -3.92 -5.60 21.47
CA GLU A 515 -5.03 -4.76 21.02
C GLU A 515 -4.51 -3.82 19.92
N ALA A 516 -5.40 -3.24 19.11
CA ALA A 516 -5.01 -2.24 18.11
C ALA A 516 -4.32 -1.03 18.75
N LEU A 517 -3.08 -0.76 18.34
CA LEU A 517 -2.25 0.32 18.83
C LEU A 517 -2.62 1.65 18.15
N THR A 518 -2.75 2.68 18.96
CA THR A 518 -2.91 4.06 18.53
C THR A 518 -1.98 4.96 19.36
N PRO A 519 -1.67 6.16 18.89
CA PRO A 519 -0.92 7.12 19.70
C PRO A 519 -1.57 7.42 21.06
N THR A 520 -2.89 7.32 21.19
CA THR A 520 -3.63 7.61 22.42
C THR A 520 -3.46 6.52 23.49
N ASN A 521 -3.36 5.24 23.09
CA ASN A 521 -3.24 4.11 24.02
C ASN A 521 -1.80 3.54 24.12
N ALA A 522 -0.82 4.17 23.46
CA ALA A 522 0.56 3.69 23.41
C ALA A 522 1.18 3.46 24.80
N GLY A 523 0.82 4.25 25.80
CA GLY A 523 1.34 4.10 27.17
C GLY A 523 0.97 2.77 27.86
N THR A 524 0.01 2.01 27.34
CA THR A 524 -0.41 0.71 27.88
C THR A 524 -0.35 -0.43 26.87
N VAL A 525 -0.46 -0.14 25.57
CA VAL A 525 -0.55 -1.15 24.50
C VAL A 525 0.78 -1.40 23.79
N GLN A 526 1.69 -0.42 23.76
CA GLN A 526 2.95 -0.55 23.03
C GLN A 526 3.85 -1.63 23.67
N PRO A 527 4.19 -2.71 22.95
CA PRO A 527 4.89 -3.84 23.54
C PRO A 527 6.41 -3.72 23.49
N ILE A 528 6.95 -2.66 22.87
CA ILE A 528 8.36 -2.55 22.50
C ILE A 528 8.88 -1.12 22.71
N ALA A 529 10.11 -1.00 23.22
CA ALA A 529 10.87 0.25 23.28
C ALA A 529 11.82 0.37 22.10
N PHE A 530 12.07 1.60 21.66
CA PHE A 530 13.03 1.90 20.59
C PHE A 530 14.15 2.80 21.12
N GLY A 531 15.38 2.50 20.71
CA GLY A 531 16.55 3.35 20.93
C GLY A 531 16.62 4.50 19.93
N ASN A 532 17.59 5.39 20.14
CA ASN A 532 17.93 6.46 19.20
C ASN A 532 19.41 6.40 18.87
N ASN A 533 19.75 5.94 17.67
CA ASN A 533 21.12 5.79 17.20
C ASN A 533 21.70 7.07 16.55
N ARG A 534 21.04 8.22 16.71
CA ARG A 534 21.50 9.50 16.16
C ARG A 534 22.77 9.97 16.90
N VAL A 535 23.87 10.07 16.17
CA VAL A 535 25.08 10.76 16.64
C VAL A 535 24.91 12.29 16.58
N THR A 536 25.60 13.02 17.45
CA THR A 536 25.51 14.49 17.55
C THR A 536 26.31 15.24 16.47
N ALA A 537 27.25 14.56 15.81
CA ALA A 537 28.04 15.08 14.70
C ALA A 537 28.58 13.91 13.85
N PRO A 538 28.94 14.15 12.58
CA PRO A 538 29.71 13.18 11.80
C PRO A 538 31.02 12.82 12.50
N GLY A 539 31.45 11.56 12.40
CA GLY A 539 32.78 11.14 12.84
C GLY A 539 33.89 11.82 12.03
N ASP A 540 35.09 11.94 12.61
CA ASP A 540 36.22 12.52 11.88
C ASP A 540 36.71 11.57 10.79
N VAL A 541 36.88 12.12 9.58
CA VAL A 541 37.32 11.41 8.37
C VAL A 541 38.79 11.63 8.05
N GLY A 542 39.46 12.56 8.76
CA GLY A 542 40.83 12.99 8.47
C GLY A 542 40.94 13.76 7.13
N GLY A 543 42.16 13.82 6.59
CA GLY A 543 42.47 14.47 5.31
C GLY A 543 42.49 16.00 5.35
N ASP A 544 43.07 16.60 4.30
CA ASP A 544 43.15 18.06 4.14
C ASP A 544 41.88 18.67 3.52
N LEU A 545 41.09 17.86 2.82
CA LEU A 545 39.84 18.26 2.17
C LEU A 545 38.74 17.24 2.48
N LYS A 546 37.67 17.67 3.14
CA LYS A 546 36.51 16.81 3.44
C LYS A 546 35.43 17.01 2.39
N VAL A 547 35.01 15.93 1.75
CA VAL A 547 34.00 15.96 0.69
C VAL A 547 32.78 15.11 1.06
N ALA A 548 31.59 15.57 0.71
CA ALA A 548 30.34 14.83 0.91
C ALA A 548 29.39 15.01 -0.28
N SER A 549 28.45 14.08 -0.44
CA SER A 549 27.31 14.22 -1.37
C SER A 549 26.03 14.34 -0.55
N PHE A 550 25.11 15.17 -1.02
CA PHE A 550 23.83 15.39 -0.36
C PHE A 550 22.71 15.61 -1.38
N ASN A 551 21.88 14.59 -1.57
CA ASN A 551 20.59 14.75 -2.23
C ASN A 551 19.64 15.55 -1.32
N VAL A 552 19.29 16.77 -1.74
CA VAL A 552 18.48 17.72 -0.95
C VAL A 552 16.97 17.59 -1.15
N GLN A 553 16.52 16.57 -1.88
CA GLN A 553 15.12 16.21 -2.08
C GLN A 553 14.27 17.33 -2.69
N ASN A 554 14.49 17.62 -3.97
CA ASN A 554 13.83 18.65 -4.78
C ASN A 554 13.83 20.05 -4.13
N TYR A 555 15.00 20.68 -4.00
CA TYR A 555 15.08 22.07 -3.59
C TYR A 555 14.80 23.02 -4.78
N PHE A 556 13.58 23.56 -4.80
CA PHE A 556 13.04 24.40 -5.88
C PHE A 556 12.59 25.75 -5.32
N ILE A 557 13.05 26.83 -5.97
CA ILE A 557 12.65 28.20 -5.65
C ILE A 557 11.41 28.63 -6.46
N GLU A 558 11.12 27.92 -7.55
CA GLU A 558 9.87 27.98 -8.28
C GLU A 558 8.82 27.10 -7.61
N THR A 559 8.19 27.66 -6.58
CA THR A 559 7.15 26.98 -5.80
C THR A 559 5.91 26.68 -6.63
N GLY A 560 5.24 25.57 -6.29
CA GLY A 560 4.12 25.07 -7.10
C GLY A 560 2.90 25.99 -7.16
N ASP A 561 2.65 26.83 -6.15
CA ASP A 561 1.59 27.84 -6.12
C ASP A 561 1.71 28.90 -7.22
N LYS A 562 2.87 29.02 -7.86
CA LYS A 562 3.07 29.88 -9.05
C LYS A 562 2.47 29.28 -10.32
N ASN A 563 2.03 28.03 -10.31
CA ASN A 563 1.45 27.35 -11.46
C ASN A 563 0.14 26.63 -11.08
N SER A 564 -0.97 27.10 -11.64
CA SER A 564 -2.31 26.59 -11.35
C SER A 564 -2.53 25.12 -11.71
N SER A 565 -1.68 24.53 -12.56
CA SER A 565 -1.75 23.11 -12.92
C SER A 565 -1.11 22.20 -11.87
N CYS A 566 -0.30 22.75 -10.95
CA CYS A 566 0.31 21.96 -9.90
C CYS A 566 -0.74 21.39 -8.93
N GLN A 567 -0.58 20.11 -8.62
CA GLN A 567 -1.31 19.40 -7.59
C GLN A 567 -0.37 19.17 -6.41
N PHE A 568 -0.93 19.11 -5.19
CA PHE A 568 -0.12 19.09 -3.97
C PHE A 568 -0.35 17.82 -3.15
N TYR A 569 0.70 17.41 -2.42
CA TYR A 569 0.54 16.65 -1.19
C TYR A 569 0.10 17.62 -0.10
N ASN A 570 -1.04 17.35 0.52
CA ASN A 570 -1.54 18.15 1.63
C ASN A 570 -1.21 17.46 2.96
N ASP A 571 -1.03 18.25 4.01
CA ASP A 571 -1.05 17.71 5.37
C ASP A 571 -2.49 17.47 5.85
N ARG A 572 -2.62 17.05 7.11
CA ARG A 572 -3.89 16.69 7.75
C ARG A 572 -4.81 17.88 7.99
N GLU A 573 -4.26 19.09 7.96
CA GLU A 573 -5.03 20.34 8.05
C GLU A 573 -5.44 20.85 6.65
N GLY A 574 -5.07 20.11 5.59
CA GLY A 574 -5.32 20.50 4.21
C GLY A 574 -4.31 21.51 3.67
N ASN A 575 -3.24 21.84 4.40
CA ASN A 575 -2.23 22.77 3.90
C ASN A 575 -1.42 22.10 2.79
N PRO A 576 -1.25 22.75 1.62
CA PRO A 576 -0.39 22.21 0.57
C PRO A 576 1.07 22.29 1.02
N ILE A 577 1.75 21.14 0.98
CA ILE A 577 3.12 20.97 1.50
C ILE A 577 4.14 20.95 0.37
N ALA A 578 3.95 20.06 -0.59
CA ALA A 578 4.88 19.83 -1.70
C ALA A 578 4.11 19.51 -2.98
N VAL A 579 4.73 19.79 -4.13
CA VAL A 579 4.19 19.44 -5.44
C VAL A 579 4.16 17.92 -5.60
N ARG A 580 2.99 17.40 -5.97
CA ARG A 580 2.74 15.99 -6.27
C ARG A 580 2.82 15.69 -7.77
N SER A 581 2.12 16.47 -8.58
CA SER A 581 1.94 16.21 -10.02
C SER A 581 1.33 17.42 -10.74
N GLY A 582 1.10 17.29 -12.05
CA GLY A 582 0.31 18.25 -12.85
C GLY A 582 1.10 19.42 -13.45
N CYS A 583 2.35 19.62 -13.03
CA CYS A 583 3.22 20.67 -13.54
C CYS A 583 4.69 20.21 -13.55
N ASP A 584 5.60 21.08 -14.00
CA ASP A 584 7.05 20.82 -14.04
C ASP A 584 7.78 21.21 -12.75
N GLN A 585 7.21 22.12 -11.96
CA GLN A 585 7.71 22.40 -10.61
C GLN A 585 7.79 21.11 -9.79
N ARG A 586 8.81 21.03 -8.94
CA ARG A 586 8.98 20.00 -7.92
C ARG A 586 9.22 20.68 -6.58
N GLY A 587 9.28 19.94 -5.49
CA GLY A 587 9.61 20.51 -4.18
C GLY A 587 8.43 21.24 -3.51
N ALA A 588 8.70 22.38 -2.89
CA ALA A 588 7.77 23.06 -2.00
C ALA A 588 6.51 23.60 -2.72
N ALA A 589 5.36 23.45 -2.06
CA ALA A 589 4.09 23.95 -2.59
C ALA A 589 4.03 25.49 -2.64
N ASN A 590 4.66 26.18 -1.69
CA ASN A 590 4.60 27.63 -1.53
C ASN A 590 5.82 28.14 -0.76
N ALA A 591 5.96 29.47 -0.64
CA ALA A 591 7.10 30.11 0.02
C ALA A 591 7.30 29.68 1.48
N LYS A 592 6.22 29.42 2.24
CA LYS A 592 6.31 28.94 3.63
C LYS A 592 6.98 27.57 3.68
N ASN A 593 6.56 26.65 2.82
CA ASN A 593 7.14 25.31 2.74
C ASN A 593 8.55 25.31 2.17
N LEU A 594 8.86 26.21 1.23
CA LEU A 594 10.22 26.41 0.74
C LEU A 594 11.13 26.84 1.89
N LYS A 595 10.71 27.83 2.68
CA LYS A 595 11.48 28.25 3.86
C LYS A 595 11.70 27.08 4.83
N ARG A 596 10.65 26.30 5.12
CA ARG A 596 10.76 25.12 6.00
C ARG A 596 11.77 24.10 5.49
N GLN A 597 11.75 23.81 4.19
CA GLN A 597 12.71 22.92 3.55
C GLN A 597 14.13 23.50 3.59
N GLN A 598 14.28 24.78 3.24
CA GLN A 598 15.55 25.50 3.19
C GLN A 598 16.22 25.55 4.56
N ASP A 599 15.48 25.93 5.62
CA ASP A 599 16.02 26.00 6.98
C ASP A 599 16.59 24.64 7.41
N LYS A 600 15.89 23.54 7.07
CA LYS A 600 16.34 22.17 7.35
C LYS A 600 17.59 21.78 6.56
N ILE A 601 17.65 22.12 5.27
CA ILE A 601 18.81 21.85 4.41
C ILE A 601 20.02 22.66 4.88
N VAL A 602 19.84 23.96 5.17
CA VAL A 602 20.89 24.86 5.68
C VAL A 602 21.47 24.35 6.99
N ALA A 603 20.63 23.91 7.93
CA ALA A 603 21.09 23.29 9.17
C ALA A 603 21.92 22.03 8.89
N GLY A 604 21.42 21.13 8.04
CA GLY A 604 22.13 19.90 7.68
C GLY A 604 23.47 20.12 7.00
N ILE A 605 23.57 21.10 6.09
CA ILE A 605 24.82 21.45 5.41
C ILE A 605 25.83 22.04 6.41
N ASN A 606 25.41 22.95 7.28
CA ASN A 606 26.31 23.57 8.26
C ASN A 606 26.81 22.57 9.34
N GLU A 607 26.03 21.53 9.65
CA GLU A 607 26.41 20.46 10.58
C GLU A 607 27.17 19.29 9.90
N SER A 608 27.24 19.27 8.57
CA SER A 608 27.83 18.17 7.79
C SER A 608 29.33 17.94 8.01
N GLY A 609 30.05 18.97 8.48
CA GLY A 609 31.51 18.96 8.60
C GLY A 609 32.26 18.95 7.26
N ALA A 610 31.58 18.87 6.11
CA ALA A 610 32.21 18.83 4.79
C ALA A 610 32.69 20.22 4.34
N ASP A 611 33.75 20.24 3.53
CA ASP A 611 34.36 21.44 2.96
C ASP A 611 33.93 21.66 1.51
N VAL A 612 33.65 20.58 0.77
CA VAL A 612 32.99 20.61 -0.54
C VAL A 612 31.83 19.63 -0.53
N LEU A 613 30.64 20.07 -0.94
CA LEU A 613 29.48 19.19 -1.09
C LEU A 613 29.06 19.12 -2.55
N SER A 614 28.86 17.91 -3.09
CA SER A 614 27.96 17.74 -4.23
C SER A 614 26.52 17.79 -3.73
N LEU A 615 25.68 18.46 -4.50
CA LEU A 615 24.24 18.53 -4.26
C LEU A 615 23.51 17.88 -5.42
N GLU A 616 22.61 16.98 -5.10
CA GLU A 616 21.66 16.39 -6.04
C GLU A 616 20.26 16.94 -5.74
N GLU A 617 19.39 17.00 -6.76
CA GLU A 617 18.03 17.56 -6.62
C GLU A 617 17.93 19.07 -6.38
N ILE A 618 18.83 19.83 -6.99
CA ILE A 618 18.71 21.29 -7.14
C ILE A 618 17.87 21.60 -8.37
N GLU A 619 16.94 22.54 -8.28
CA GLU A 619 16.20 23.05 -9.42
C GLU A 619 17.14 23.56 -10.54
N ASN A 620 16.85 23.14 -11.76
CA ASN A 620 17.46 23.68 -12.97
C ASN A 620 16.66 24.92 -13.43
N SER A 621 16.91 26.06 -12.80
CA SER A 621 16.13 27.29 -12.92
C SER A 621 15.98 27.83 -14.36
N ILE A 622 16.88 27.44 -15.29
CA ILE A 622 16.73 27.76 -16.72
C ILE A 622 15.44 27.21 -17.34
N LYS A 623 14.90 26.10 -16.80
CA LYS A 623 13.60 25.53 -17.21
C LYS A 623 12.42 26.42 -16.89
N PHE A 624 12.61 27.37 -15.98
CA PHE A 624 11.59 28.31 -15.53
C PHE A 624 11.88 29.75 -15.98
N GLY A 625 12.81 29.93 -16.92
CA GLY A 625 13.09 31.22 -17.55
C GLY A 625 13.98 32.16 -16.74
N THR A 626 14.65 31.66 -15.70
CA THR A 626 15.58 32.42 -14.87
C THR A 626 17.03 31.93 -15.06
N ASP A 627 17.98 32.58 -14.40
CA ASP A 627 19.39 32.15 -14.46
C ASP A 627 19.54 30.71 -13.96
N ARG A 628 20.37 29.89 -14.64
CA ARG A 628 20.53 28.46 -14.34
C ARG A 628 20.98 28.19 -12.90
N ASP A 629 21.69 29.14 -12.28
CA ASP A 629 22.20 29.03 -10.92
C ASP A 629 21.29 29.68 -9.87
N ALA A 630 20.12 30.22 -10.24
CA ALA A 630 19.27 30.99 -9.32
C ALA A 630 18.85 30.21 -8.06
N ALA A 631 18.46 28.94 -8.18
CA ALA A 631 18.15 28.11 -7.02
C ALA A 631 19.40 27.85 -6.15
N LEU A 632 20.54 27.57 -6.77
CA LEU A 632 21.80 27.28 -6.07
C LEU A 632 22.32 28.52 -5.31
N SER A 633 22.29 29.69 -5.95
CA SER A 633 22.69 30.94 -5.32
C SER A 633 21.76 31.31 -4.17
N THR A 634 20.44 31.09 -4.32
CA THR A 634 19.47 31.30 -3.23
C THR A 634 19.78 30.42 -2.01
N LEU A 635 20.15 29.16 -2.22
CA LEU A 635 20.57 28.28 -1.14
C LEU A 635 21.87 28.76 -0.47
N VAL A 636 22.86 29.19 -1.26
CA VAL A 636 24.13 29.72 -0.72
C VAL A 636 23.95 31.03 0.02
N ASP A 637 23.07 31.92 -0.44
CA ASP A 637 22.71 33.13 0.28
C ASP A 637 22.12 32.77 1.66
N ALA A 638 21.22 31.78 1.71
CA ALA A 638 20.66 31.29 2.96
C ALA A 638 21.71 30.66 3.89
N LEU A 639 22.66 29.91 3.33
CA LEU A 639 23.81 29.38 4.07
C LEU A 639 24.66 30.52 4.67
N ASN A 640 24.90 31.58 3.90
CA ASN A 640 25.68 32.74 4.35
C ASN A 640 24.90 33.68 5.28
N VAL A 641 23.57 33.60 5.36
CA VAL A 641 22.82 34.23 6.46
C VAL A 641 23.14 33.53 7.78
N ALA A 642 23.19 32.19 7.78
CA ALA A 642 23.48 31.40 8.98
C ALA A 642 24.97 31.38 9.35
N ALA A 643 25.86 31.40 8.34
CA ALA A 643 27.30 31.36 8.48
C ALA A 643 27.98 32.36 7.52
N PRO A 644 28.02 33.66 7.87
CA PRO A 644 28.47 34.72 6.97
C PRO A 644 29.87 34.52 6.39
N GLY A 645 29.96 34.54 5.06
CA GLY A 645 31.22 34.48 4.32
C GLY A 645 31.87 33.10 4.28
N VAL A 646 31.15 32.05 4.68
CA VAL A 646 31.70 30.68 4.70
C VAL A 646 31.57 30.02 3.34
N TRP A 647 30.42 30.15 2.69
CA TRP A 647 30.04 29.31 1.56
C TRP A 647 30.09 30.07 0.22
N ASP A 648 30.51 29.37 -0.82
CA ASP A 648 30.34 29.77 -2.21
C ASP A 648 29.93 28.55 -3.05
N TYR A 649 29.56 28.76 -4.32
CA TYR A 649 29.14 27.71 -5.24
C TYR A 649 29.93 27.70 -6.54
N VAL A 650 29.93 26.53 -7.19
CA VAL A 650 30.50 26.36 -8.52
C VAL A 650 29.50 26.87 -9.56
N ARG A 651 29.93 27.86 -10.33
CA ARG A 651 29.10 28.51 -11.36
C ARG A 651 28.92 27.57 -12.55
N SER A 652 27.75 27.65 -13.18
CA SER A 652 27.47 26.95 -14.43
C SER A 652 28.46 27.37 -15.52
N PRO A 653 28.95 26.44 -16.35
CA PRO A 653 29.84 26.78 -17.45
C PRO A 653 29.07 27.42 -18.62
N GLU A 654 29.79 28.17 -19.45
CA GLU A 654 29.22 28.76 -20.67
C GLU A 654 28.77 27.67 -21.66
N LEU A 655 29.61 26.64 -21.85
CA LEU A 655 29.27 25.46 -22.65
C LEU A 655 28.42 24.49 -21.82
N ARG A 656 27.17 24.32 -22.23
CA ARG A 656 26.18 23.49 -21.53
C ARG A 656 25.19 22.87 -22.53
N PRO A 657 24.54 21.76 -22.18
CA PRO A 657 23.45 21.21 -22.99
C PRO A 657 22.35 22.24 -23.22
N ALA A 658 21.57 22.06 -24.28
CA ALA A 658 20.40 22.91 -24.51
C ALA A 658 19.38 22.71 -23.38
N ALA A 659 18.74 23.81 -22.93
CA ALA A 659 17.72 23.75 -21.89
C ALA A 659 16.54 22.81 -22.24
N SER A 660 16.29 22.56 -23.53
CA SER A 660 15.27 21.59 -23.97
C SER A 660 15.62 20.13 -23.66
N VAL A 661 16.90 19.83 -23.44
CA VAL A 661 17.46 18.49 -23.22
C VAL A 661 17.71 18.19 -21.75
N GLU A 662 18.05 19.22 -20.96
CA GLU A 662 18.27 19.06 -19.52
C GLU A 662 16.97 18.66 -18.78
N ASP A 663 17.10 18.05 -17.61
CA ASP A 663 15.99 17.83 -16.67
C ASP A 663 15.63 19.15 -15.94
N VAL A 664 14.48 19.19 -15.26
CA VAL A 664 14.12 20.28 -14.32
C VAL A 664 14.95 20.25 -13.04
N ILE A 665 15.74 19.21 -12.87
CA ILE A 665 16.69 19.00 -11.78
C ILE A 665 18.11 19.00 -12.34
N ARG A 666 19.07 19.52 -11.58
CA ARG A 666 20.51 19.43 -11.87
C ARG A 666 21.31 19.01 -10.64
N THR A 667 22.54 18.56 -10.88
CA THR A 667 23.57 18.43 -9.84
C THR A 667 24.33 19.76 -9.69
N ALA A 668 24.93 19.99 -8.53
CA ALA A 668 25.66 21.22 -8.21
C ALA A 668 26.80 20.96 -7.21
N PHE A 669 27.66 21.97 -7.00
CA PHE A 669 28.66 21.97 -5.93
C PHE A 669 28.60 23.26 -5.13
N ILE A 670 28.74 23.13 -3.81
CA ILE A 670 29.03 24.22 -2.88
C ILE A 670 30.33 23.92 -2.13
N TYR A 671 31.03 24.94 -1.67
CA TYR A 671 32.31 24.79 -0.99
C TYR A 671 32.57 25.89 0.03
N LYS A 672 33.41 25.59 1.01
CA LYS A 672 33.90 26.57 1.99
C LYS A 672 35.06 27.36 1.40
N LEU A 673 34.90 28.67 1.31
CA LEU A 673 35.88 29.60 0.74
C LEU A 673 37.26 29.53 1.43
N ALA A 674 37.27 29.29 2.74
CA ALA A 674 38.50 29.25 3.52
C ALA A 674 39.32 27.96 3.32
N VAL A 675 38.75 26.92 2.71
CA VAL A 675 39.36 25.59 2.60
C VAL A 675 39.62 25.20 1.14
N ALA A 676 38.67 25.46 0.24
CA ALA A 676 38.73 24.97 -1.13
C ALA A 676 38.50 26.09 -2.15
N GLU A 677 39.15 25.96 -3.31
CA GLU A 677 38.94 26.83 -4.46
C GLU A 677 38.76 26.03 -5.77
N PRO A 678 37.78 26.38 -6.63
CA PRO A 678 37.63 25.78 -7.95
C PRO A 678 38.79 26.13 -8.88
N VAL A 679 39.35 25.12 -9.55
CA VAL A 679 40.38 25.28 -10.57
C VAL A 679 39.75 25.23 -11.96
N GLY A 680 39.78 26.36 -12.67
CA GLY A 680 39.18 26.50 -14.00
C GLY A 680 37.64 26.47 -13.99
N VAL A 681 37.06 26.35 -15.19
CA VAL A 681 35.60 26.27 -15.36
C VAL A 681 35.09 24.85 -15.11
N SER A 682 33.86 24.75 -14.60
CA SER A 682 33.17 23.46 -14.46
C SER A 682 32.83 22.86 -15.83
N VAL A 683 32.53 21.55 -15.86
CA VAL A 683 32.22 20.84 -17.12
C VAL A 683 30.99 19.97 -16.90
N ILE A 684 30.02 20.02 -17.82
CA ILE A 684 28.82 19.19 -17.81
C ILE A 684 29.00 18.06 -18.82
N LEU A 685 28.69 16.82 -18.42
CA LEU A 685 28.64 15.68 -19.34
C LEU A 685 27.33 15.71 -20.14
N ASP A 686 27.42 16.08 -21.42
CA ASP A 686 26.32 15.99 -22.38
C ASP A 686 26.42 14.67 -23.16
N ASP A 687 25.70 13.64 -22.71
CA ASP A 687 25.74 12.31 -23.31
C ASP A 687 24.31 11.72 -23.48
N PRO A 688 24.01 11.01 -24.59
CA PRO A 688 22.73 10.37 -24.82
C PRO A 688 22.26 9.40 -23.72
N ALA A 689 23.16 8.84 -22.90
CA ALA A 689 22.81 8.00 -21.75
C ALA A 689 22.02 8.76 -20.66
N TYR A 690 22.09 10.09 -20.66
CA TYR A 690 21.39 10.96 -19.69
C TYR A 690 20.22 11.71 -20.34
N THR A 691 20.35 12.13 -21.60
CA THR A 691 19.34 12.94 -22.30
C THR A 691 17.95 12.31 -22.26
N GLY A 692 16.99 13.02 -21.63
CA GLY A 692 15.60 12.58 -21.48
C GLY A 692 15.38 11.40 -20.53
N ILE A 693 16.43 10.96 -19.83
CA ILE A 693 16.42 9.78 -18.95
C ILE A 693 16.81 10.17 -17.52
N ALA A 694 17.90 10.92 -17.35
CA ALA A 694 18.45 11.32 -16.06
C ALA A 694 19.16 12.68 -16.13
N ARG A 695 19.80 13.07 -15.03
CA ARG A 695 20.42 14.39 -14.87
C ARG A 695 21.86 14.32 -15.36
N GLN A 696 22.29 15.30 -16.15
CA GLN A 696 23.66 15.39 -16.64
C GLN A 696 24.65 15.59 -15.46
N PRO A 697 25.73 14.78 -15.37
CA PRO A 697 26.77 14.96 -14.37
C PRO A 697 27.51 16.30 -14.50
N LEU A 698 27.94 16.86 -13.37
CA LEU A 698 28.73 18.08 -13.27
C LEU A 698 30.10 17.74 -12.68
N ALA A 699 31.17 18.18 -13.34
CA ALA A 699 32.54 18.05 -12.84
C ALA A 699 33.15 19.41 -12.50
N GLN A 700 33.94 19.44 -11.43
CA GLN A 700 34.77 20.57 -11.05
C GLN A 700 36.10 20.08 -10.46
N ALA A 701 37.21 20.66 -10.89
CA ALA A 701 38.49 20.48 -10.21
C ALA A 701 38.57 21.44 -9.02
N PHE A 702 39.04 20.96 -7.87
CA PHE A 702 39.26 21.75 -6.66
C PHE A 702 40.70 21.61 -6.18
N GLN A 703 41.20 22.65 -5.51
CA GLN A 703 42.42 22.62 -4.71
C GLN A 703 42.19 23.28 -3.35
N LEU A 704 43.15 23.15 -2.44
CA LEU A 704 43.11 23.87 -1.18
C LEU A 704 43.31 25.36 -1.43
N ALA A 705 42.54 26.19 -0.72
CA ALA A 705 42.58 27.64 -0.90
C ALA A 705 43.99 28.18 -0.61
N GLY A 706 44.60 28.82 -1.61
CA GLY A 706 45.91 29.46 -1.50
C GLY A 706 47.11 28.56 -1.84
N ASP A 707 46.87 27.30 -2.23
CA ASP A 707 47.91 26.42 -2.75
C ASP A 707 48.25 26.74 -4.22
N ALA A 708 49.46 26.37 -4.65
CA ALA A 708 49.78 26.35 -6.08
C ALA A 708 49.11 25.13 -6.76
N ASP A 709 48.80 25.22 -8.07
CA ASP A 709 48.07 24.25 -8.93
C ASP A 709 48.48 22.75 -8.87
N SER A 710 49.45 22.34 -8.06
CA SER A 710 50.06 21.00 -8.06
C SER A 710 49.32 19.94 -7.23
N ALA A 711 48.16 20.24 -6.62
CA ALA A 711 47.42 19.30 -5.77
C ALA A 711 45.93 19.09 -6.11
N LYS A 712 45.47 19.52 -7.29
CA LYS A 712 44.03 19.48 -7.64
C LYS A 712 43.42 18.06 -7.71
N VAL A 713 42.17 17.96 -7.26
CA VAL A 713 41.29 16.79 -7.35
C VAL A 713 40.07 17.10 -8.19
N ILE A 714 39.69 16.21 -9.10
CA ILE A 714 38.45 16.30 -9.88
C ILE A 714 37.33 15.66 -9.07
N LEU A 715 36.26 16.41 -8.80
CA LEU A 715 35.02 15.89 -8.24
C LEU A 715 33.96 15.85 -9.33
N ILE A 716 33.27 14.72 -9.49
CA ILE A 716 32.20 14.54 -10.48
C ILE A 716 30.90 14.14 -9.78
N ALA A 717 29.95 15.07 -9.72
CA ALA A 717 28.62 14.90 -9.14
C ALA A 717 27.68 14.26 -10.16
N ASN A 718 27.02 13.16 -9.78
CA ASN A 718 26.06 12.45 -10.61
C ASN A 718 24.73 12.21 -9.89
N HIS A 719 23.68 11.97 -10.68
CA HIS A 719 22.39 11.49 -10.18
C HIS A 719 21.77 10.58 -11.26
N PHE A 720 22.01 9.28 -11.11
CA PHE A 720 21.58 8.26 -12.06
C PHE A 720 20.07 8.03 -12.05
N LYS A 721 19.57 7.36 -13.09
CA LYS A 721 18.13 7.04 -13.23
C LYS A 721 17.62 6.23 -12.02
N SER A 722 16.49 6.65 -11.45
CA SER A 722 15.85 5.96 -10.33
C SER A 722 15.30 4.57 -10.68
N LYS A 723 15.24 3.67 -9.68
CA LYS A 723 14.69 2.30 -9.78
C LYS A 723 13.17 2.22 -9.86
N GLY A 724 12.46 3.33 -9.59
CA GLY A 724 11.00 3.36 -9.46
C GLY A 724 10.22 3.22 -10.77
N SER A 725 10.88 3.30 -11.92
CA SER A 725 10.26 3.12 -13.23
C SER A 725 11.28 2.65 -14.26
N ALA A 726 10.84 1.87 -15.24
CA ALA A 726 11.66 1.42 -16.36
C ALA A 726 11.87 2.56 -17.37
N ALA A 727 13.13 2.80 -17.77
CA ALA A 727 13.47 3.79 -18.79
C ALA A 727 12.99 3.37 -20.19
N THR A 728 12.88 2.07 -20.43
CA THR A 728 12.30 1.48 -21.64
C THR A 728 11.46 0.26 -21.26
N PRO A 729 10.54 -0.22 -22.12
CA PRO A 729 9.74 -1.41 -21.82
C PRO A 729 10.53 -2.68 -21.52
N GLY A 730 11.78 -2.77 -22.00
CA GLY A 730 12.67 -3.92 -21.75
C GLY A 730 13.60 -3.75 -20.54
N ASP A 731 13.60 -2.58 -19.91
CA ASP A 731 14.47 -2.26 -18.76
C ASP A 731 13.69 -2.36 -17.44
N THR A 732 12.93 -3.44 -17.31
CA THR A 732 12.17 -3.81 -16.11
C THR A 732 13.07 -4.52 -15.11
N ASP A 733 12.66 -4.53 -13.85
CA ASP A 733 13.42 -5.18 -12.78
C ASP A 733 13.68 -6.68 -13.06
N GLN A 734 14.95 -7.08 -12.97
CA GLN A 734 15.44 -8.46 -13.06
C GLN A 734 16.25 -8.85 -11.81
N GLY A 735 15.99 -8.18 -10.68
CA GLY A 735 16.69 -8.38 -9.40
C GLY A 735 17.62 -7.24 -8.97
N GLN A 736 17.68 -6.15 -9.75
CA GLN A 736 18.54 -4.97 -9.44
C GLN A 736 17.73 -3.66 -9.42
N GLY A 737 16.41 -3.72 -9.51
CA GLY A 737 15.50 -2.59 -9.74
C GLY A 737 15.38 -2.24 -11.22
N ASN A 738 14.29 -1.54 -11.59
CA ASN A 738 14.10 -1.07 -12.96
C ASN A 738 15.21 -0.11 -13.40
N SER A 739 15.33 0.11 -14.71
CA SER A 739 16.32 1.02 -15.30
C SER A 739 17.78 0.61 -15.06
N ASN A 740 18.06 -0.68 -14.86
CA ASN A 740 19.43 -1.15 -14.68
C ASN A 740 20.27 -0.97 -15.95
N LEU A 741 19.70 -1.25 -17.13
CA LEU A 741 20.42 -1.06 -18.41
C LEU A 741 20.77 0.42 -18.64
N ALA A 742 19.83 1.32 -18.35
CA ALA A 742 20.06 2.76 -18.41
C ALA A 742 21.16 3.21 -17.43
N ARG A 743 21.12 2.74 -16.17
CA ARG A 743 22.17 3.05 -15.17
C ARG A 743 23.54 2.52 -15.60
N THR A 744 23.61 1.33 -16.19
CA THR A 744 24.86 0.76 -16.72
C THR A 744 25.44 1.59 -17.87
N ALA A 745 24.58 2.08 -18.79
CA ALA A 745 25.02 3.00 -19.84
C ALA A 745 25.51 4.34 -19.26
N GLN A 746 24.86 4.86 -18.23
CA GLN A 746 25.26 6.07 -17.50
C GLN A 746 26.63 5.91 -16.83
N ALA A 747 26.89 4.75 -16.20
CA ALA A 747 28.19 4.41 -15.63
C ALA A 747 29.30 4.39 -16.68
N ALA A 748 29.06 3.77 -17.85
CA ALA A 748 30.03 3.72 -18.94
C ALA A 748 30.38 5.12 -19.47
N ALA A 749 29.35 5.96 -19.67
CA ALA A 749 29.54 7.36 -20.07
C ALA A 749 30.32 8.17 -19.02
N LEU A 750 30.01 7.97 -17.73
CA LEU A 750 30.69 8.65 -16.62
C LEU A 750 32.18 8.27 -16.52
N VAL A 751 32.51 6.98 -16.67
CA VAL A 751 33.90 6.49 -16.68
C VAL A 751 34.71 7.09 -17.83
N LYS A 752 34.10 7.15 -19.03
CA LYS A 752 34.72 7.77 -20.21
C LYS A 752 34.98 9.26 -19.96
N PHE A 753 33.95 9.99 -19.51
CA PHE A 753 34.04 11.42 -19.19
C PHE A 753 35.13 11.72 -18.16
N SER A 754 35.19 10.93 -17.09
CA SER A 754 36.24 11.07 -16.08
C SER A 754 37.64 10.87 -16.65
N SER A 755 37.84 9.91 -17.55
CA SER A 755 39.15 9.64 -18.17
C SER A 755 39.61 10.79 -19.08
N GLU A 756 38.67 11.39 -19.80
CA GLU A 756 38.92 12.58 -20.63
C GLU A 756 39.29 13.79 -19.74
N LEU A 757 38.58 14.01 -18.64
CA LEU A 757 38.88 15.08 -17.69
C LEU A 757 40.24 14.92 -17.00
N GLN A 758 40.58 13.71 -16.55
CA GLN A 758 41.89 13.41 -15.98
C GLN A 758 43.02 13.78 -16.94
N SER A 759 42.85 13.41 -18.22
CA SER A 759 43.82 13.72 -19.28
C SER A 759 43.91 15.23 -19.54
N ALA A 760 42.77 15.91 -19.63
CA ALA A 760 42.70 17.35 -19.89
C ALA A 760 43.25 18.19 -18.73
N GLN A 761 43.05 17.75 -17.49
CA GLN A 761 43.48 18.45 -16.29
C GLN A 761 44.89 18.03 -15.84
N GLY A 762 45.45 16.94 -16.35
CA GLY A 762 46.77 16.45 -15.94
C GLY A 762 46.81 15.97 -14.50
N THR A 763 45.73 15.36 -14.01
CA THR A 763 45.64 14.76 -12.67
C THR A 763 44.91 13.42 -12.76
N ASP A 764 45.34 12.43 -11.99
CA ASP A 764 44.67 11.14 -11.81
C ASP A 764 43.81 11.12 -10.52
N LYS A 765 43.86 12.19 -9.72
CA LYS A 765 43.04 12.36 -8.53
C LYS A 765 41.61 12.70 -8.95
N VAL A 766 40.74 11.70 -8.96
CA VAL A 766 39.32 11.86 -9.27
C VAL A 766 38.44 11.10 -8.27
N LEU A 767 37.34 11.74 -7.89
CA LEU A 767 36.26 11.15 -7.11
C LEU A 767 34.95 11.23 -7.90
N LEU A 768 34.35 10.07 -8.17
CA LEU A 768 32.97 10.00 -8.62
C LEU A 768 32.08 9.94 -7.39
N MET A 769 31.13 10.87 -7.29
CA MET A 769 30.28 11.05 -6.11
C MET A 769 28.86 11.45 -6.53
N GLY A 770 27.89 11.21 -5.65
CA GLY A 770 26.48 11.53 -5.91
C GLY A 770 25.57 10.35 -5.68
N ASP A 771 24.37 10.42 -6.25
CA ASP A 771 23.36 9.38 -6.16
C ASP A 771 23.42 8.44 -7.38
N PHE A 772 24.09 7.32 -7.21
CA PHE A 772 24.22 6.30 -8.25
C PHE A 772 22.96 5.44 -8.44
N ASN A 773 21.97 5.56 -7.55
CA ASN A 773 20.75 4.74 -7.54
C ASN A 773 21.06 3.23 -7.69
N ALA A 774 22.15 2.73 -7.11
CA ALA A 774 22.62 1.36 -7.28
C ALA A 774 23.37 0.83 -6.05
N TYR A 775 23.23 -0.47 -5.78
CA TYR A 775 23.96 -1.19 -4.73
C TYR A 775 25.31 -1.72 -5.23
N SER A 776 26.26 -2.01 -4.32
CA SER A 776 27.68 -2.23 -4.64
C SER A 776 27.98 -3.33 -5.68
N TYR A 777 27.14 -4.36 -5.80
CA TYR A 777 27.30 -5.46 -6.76
C TYR A 777 26.31 -5.40 -7.92
N GLU A 778 25.71 -4.24 -8.16
CA GLU A 778 24.90 -4.02 -9.36
C GLU A 778 25.77 -3.67 -10.58
N ASP A 779 25.24 -3.94 -11.77
CA ASP A 779 25.93 -3.76 -13.05
C ASP A 779 26.59 -2.38 -13.22
N PRO A 780 25.93 -1.23 -12.94
CA PRO A 780 26.59 0.07 -13.05
C PRO A 780 27.81 0.23 -12.12
N MET A 781 27.81 -0.43 -10.95
CA MET A 781 28.94 -0.35 -10.02
C MET A 781 30.10 -1.21 -10.51
N THR A 782 29.80 -2.36 -11.12
CA THR A 782 30.79 -3.22 -11.78
C THR A 782 31.52 -2.47 -12.89
N VAL A 783 30.82 -1.69 -13.71
CA VAL A 783 31.44 -0.85 -14.76
C VAL A 783 32.49 0.11 -14.19
N MET A 784 32.24 0.72 -13.03
CA MET A 784 33.22 1.58 -12.38
C MET A 784 34.37 0.80 -11.75
N ALA A 785 34.08 -0.35 -11.11
CA ALA A 785 35.12 -1.21 -10.55
C ALA A 785 36.09 -1.71 -11.63
N ASP A 786 35.58 -2.17 -12.78
CA ASP A 786 36.37 -2.62 -13.94
C ASP A 786 37.25 -1.50 -14.53
N ALA A 787 36.82 -0.25 -14.38
CA ALA A 787 37.59 0.93 -14.78
C ALA A 787 38.68 1.34 -13.75
N GLY A 788 38.84 0.57 -12.68
CA GLY A 788 39.86 0.76 -11.65
C GLY A 788 39.42 1.67 -10.49
N TYR A 789 38.12 1.97 -10.37
CA TYR A 789 37.62 2.70 -9.20
C TYR A 789 37.36 1.78 -8.01
N VAL A 790 37.56 2.32 -6.81
CA VAL A 790 37.37 1.66 -5.52
C VAL A 790 36.22 2.34 -4.78
N ASP A 791 35.21 1.55 -4.42
CA ASP A 791 34.12 1.99 -3.56
C ASP A 791 34.65 2.33 -2.14
N GLN A 792 34.46 3.57 -1.71
CA GLN A 792 34.81 4.01 -0.36
C GLN A 792 33.75 3.62 0.67
N GLY A 793 32.50 3.39 0.27
CA GLY A 793 31.42 2.92 1.14
C GLY A 793 31.75 1.56 1.75
N ALA A 794 32.24 0.63 0.92
CA ALA A 794 32.65 -0.71 1.33
C ALA A 794 33.69 -0.74 2.48
N LYS A 795 34.48 0.33 2.65
CA LYS A 795 35.49 0.43 3.73
C LYS A 795 34.90 0.76 5.11
N THR A 796 33.66 1.22 5.15
CA THR A 796 33.00 1.63 6.41
C THR A 796 32.34 0.49 7.16
N GLY A 797 32.18 -0.68 6.53
CA GLY A 797 31.27 -1.73 7.01
C GLY A 797 29.80 -1.31 6.94
N LYS A 798 29.48 -0.18 6.29
CA LYS A 798 28.11 0.23 6.00
C LYS A 798 27.79 -0.15 4.58
N HIS A 799 26.60 -0.68 4.40
CA HIS A 799 26.04 -1.02 3.11
C HIS A 799 25.00 0.04 2.79
N SER A 800 25.12 0.64 1.61
CA SER A 800 24.15 1.60 1.07
C SER A 800 22.88 0.89 0.70
#